data_AF-A0ABD3NW31-F1
#
_entry.id   AF-A0ABD3NW31-F1
#
_cell.length_a   1.000
_cell.length_b   1.000
_cell.length_c   1.000
_cell.angle_alpha   90.00
_cell.angle_beta   90.00
_cell.angle_gamma   90.00
#
_symmetry.space_group_name_H-M   'P 1'
#
loop_
_entity.id
_entity.type
_entity.pdbx_description
1 polymer ?
#
loop_
_entity_poly.entity_id
_entity_poly.type
_entity_poly.pdbx_seq_one_letter_code
_entity_poly.pdbx_strand_id
1 'polypeptide(L)'
;TKENNGDFHFPKSTTNNGTSKRRRQRTEQNDSTKLLLALLAGAGGAFLLAIVVLMSRLEAEHGGGGISGGLAGLQPQGAAGVDDQIYLEEVAQGHASPALMLHGAKNDRQSNLINAIERLKGGYKARLGQFQKLAGIRGDSLKDNPMNKIVKEAVDNLDAMEGALEGEGEMPKKLDIKQDFLNMLNSEKGKNTHESMADRFDKNKGAAETADSKQPPHLYPRFPPLPPHLMAVQEFGEQIITDTLNNKPTIAGIIAILQTFLSHIHAMEVEKKSATAHQVIDAYFSIIDKDLVPFERAYRGRPIFPIREDSSIFMSLGAYRDHLLGETLRQAFKNAKHPERLFVGAVVQNCFGIDVQCRTGVEVKGKDEHGNPITAVSDRPPDVNGIEQFCTDPEYSKYCDSGQIRALYVNETESNGPTTARYFASKLWGGETYFLQADAHLRFAPEWDRQYEEEVKAAKSYPKSVLSSYPPGFSEGDPPYKGGSKGTRLCTCEFSTSDVEHKIIRINTGNNCRGEEEHPTQIAYIAAGFFFARAEFLVDVPFDPFLPWCFMGEEIALSLRAWTHGWDIYAPRKNLIAHQYRPGRMGLPKFWENTGRVFGRPGPGFNTELQTITLQRIKHMVGYEEATPTNLENHGNSIVLTDYEHYGPGEARTMDAFLEHTRIDVKQFKCGYIDWCNECTLE
;
A
#
# COMPACT_ATOMS: atom_id res chain seq x y z
N THR A 1 -64.17 23.62 -21.73
CA THR A 1 -65.42 22.86 -22.03
C THR A 1 -65.06 21.40 -22.19
N LYS A 2 -65.57 20.54 -21.28
CA LYS A 2 -65.80 19.08 -21.36
C LYS A 2 -64.61 18.17 -21.76
N GLU A 3 -64.08 17.37 -20.83
CA GLU A 3 -64.51 15.99 -20.49
C GLU A 3 -64.60 15.04 -21.69
N ASN A 4 -63.84 13.93 -21.63
CA ASN A 4 -64.42 12.61 -21.90
C ASN A 4 -63.61 11.45 -21.28
N ASN A 5 -64.36 10.63 -20.55
CA ASN A 5 -64.02 9.37 -19.88
C ASN A 5 -63.89 8.19 -20.86
N GLY A 6 -63.28 7.10 -20.38
CA GLY A 6 -63.36 5.79 -21.02
C GLY A 6 -62.76 4.66 -20.17
N ASP A 7 -63.40 4.34 -19.05
CA ASP A 7 -63.23 3.08 -18.30
C ASP A 7 -63.84 1.89 -19.07
N PHE A 8 -63.20 0.71 -19.02
CA PHE A 8 -63.91 -0.57 -19.15
C PHE A 8 -63.28 -1.68 -18.28
N HIS A 9 -64.13 -2.27 -17.45
CA HIS A 9 -63.84 -3.30 -16.45
C HIS A 9 -63.90 -4.74 -17.00
N PHE A 10 -63.18 -5.63 -16.30
CA PHE A 10 -63.06 -7.09 -16.34
C PHE A 10 -64.31 -7.96 -16.58
N PRO A 11 -64.09 -9.26 -16.87
CA PRO A 11 -64.63 -10.27 -15.95
C PRO A 11 -63.63 -11.36 -15.50
N LYS A 12 -63.85 -11.87 -14.28
CA LYS A 12 -63.25 -13.09 -13.69
C LYS A 12 -64.19 -14.29 -13.91
N SER A 13 -63.65 -15.49 -14.12
CA SER A 13 -64.13 -16.75 -13.50
C SER A 13 -63.07 -17.88 -13.67
N THR A 14 -62.49 -18.37 -12.56
CA THR A 14 -62.71 -19.67 -11.88
C THR A 14 -62.04 -20.92 -12.50
N THR A 15 -60.94 -21.33 -11.84
CA THR A 15 -60.52 -22.68 -11.41
C THR A 15 -60.91 -23.92 -12.22
N ASN A 16 -59.89 -24.68 -12.66
CA ASN A 16 -59.86 -26.13 -12.37
C ASN A 16 -58.43 -26.73 -12.38
N ASN A 17 -58.25 -27.72 -11.49
CA ASN A 17 -57.03 -28.46 -11.20
C ASN A 17 -56.55 -29.34 -12.37
N GLY A 18 -55.24 -29.41 -12.56
CA GLY A 18 -54.57 -30.36 -13.46
C GLY A 18 -53.11 -30.55 -13.07
N THR A 19 -52.86 -31.51 -12.18
CA THR A 19 -51.54 -31.97 -11.74
C THR A 19 -50.73 -32.54 -12.91
N SER A 20 -49.61 -31.90 -13.24
CA SER A 20 -48.60 -32.42 -14.15
C SER A 20 -47.23 -32.29 -13.46
N LYS A 21 -46.73 -33.42 -12.96
CA LYS A 21 -45.39 -33.57 -12.38
C LYS A 21 -44.34 -33.24 -13.45
N ARG A 22 -43.87 -31.98 -13.51
CA ARG A 22 -42.57 -31.68 -14.11
C ARG A 22 -41.47 -31.99 -13.08
N ARG A 23 -40.97 -33.22 -13.18
CA ARG A 23 -39.71 -33.69 -12.62
C ARG A 23 -38.62 -32.68 -12.97
N ARG A 24 -38.15 -31.88 -12.00
CA ARG A 24 -36.91 -31.11 -12.13
C ARG A 24 -35.78 -32.14 -12.35
N GLN A 25 -35.38 -32.33 -13.61
CA GLN A 25 -34.05 -32.84 -13.92
C GLN A 25 -33.09 -31.77 -13.41
N ARG A 26 -32.55 -32.02 -12.21
CA ARG A 26 -31.38 -31.33 -11.69
C ARG A 26 -30.26 -31.74 -12.63
N THR A 27 -29.89 -30.86 -13.55
CA THR A 27 -28.67 -31.01 -14.34
C THR A 27 -27.49 -31.01 -13.39
N GLU A 28 -26.90 -32.18 -13.12
CA GLU A 28 -25.62 -32.40 -12.42
C GLU A 28 -24.45 -31.65 -13.10
N GLN A 29 -24.67 -31.12 -14.30
CA GLN A 29 -23.68 -30.49 -15.16
C GLN A 29 -23.23 -29.09 -14.71
N ASN A 30 -23.88 -28.48 -13.70
CA ASN A 30 -23.63 -27.09 -13.28
C ASN A 30 -22.78 -26.95 -12.00
N ASP A 31 -22.48 -28.06 -11.31
CA ASP A 31 -21.67 -28.03 -10.08
C ASP A 31 -20.16 -28.07 -10.40
N SER A 32 -19.73 -28.80 -11.42
CA SER A 32 -18.31 -28.89 -11.81
C SER A 32 -17.73 -27.55 -12.28
N THR A 33 -18.51 -26.74 -13.00
CA THR A 33 -18.06 -25.42 -13.51
C THR A 33 -18.00 -24.37 -12.40
N LYS A 34 -18.90 -24.44 -11.41
CA LYS A 34 -18.85 -23.61 -10.20
C LYS A 34 -17.71 -24.00 -9.28
N LEU A 35 -17.39 -25.30 -9.21
CA LEU A 35 -16.24 -25.83 -8.49
C LEU A 35 -14.91 -25.34 -9.10
N LEU A 36 -14.83 -25.32 -10.45
CA LEU A 36 -13.66 -24.85 -11.18
C LEU A 36 -13.42 -23.34 -11.00
N LEU A 37 -14.48 -22.53 -11.05
CA LEU A 37 -14.39 -21.09 -10.76
C LEU A 37 -14.03 -20.82 -9.29
N ALA A 38 -14.52 -21.61 -8.34
CA ALA A 38 -14.17 -21.46 -6.92
C ALA A 38 -12.74 -21.90 -6.58
N LEU A 39 -12.18 -22.87 -7.31
CA LEU A 39 -10.76 -23.27 -7.21
C LEU A 39 -9.81 -22.21 -7.77
N LEU A 40 -10.22 -21.49 -8.82
CA LEU A 40 -9.47 -20.39 -9.42
C LEU A 40 -9.63 -19.07 -8.65
N ALA A 41 -10.78 -18.84 -8.01
CA ALA A 41 -11.09 -17.60 -7.29
C ALA A 41 -10.87 -17.68 -5.77
N GLY A 42 -10.31 -18.77 -5.24
CA GLY A 42 -10.16 -18.99 -3.80
C GLY A 42 -8.95 -19.85 -3.43
N ALA A 43 -8.81 -20.11 -2.12
CA ALA A 43 -7.66 -20.70 -1.42
C ALA A 43 -7.04 -22.01 -1.98
N GLY A 44 -7.58 -22.61 -3.05
CA GLY A 44 -7.05 -23.80 -3.72
C GLY A 44 -5.73 -23.59 -4.48
N GLY A 45 -5.50 -22.40 -5.05
CA GLY A 45 -4.23 -22.07 -5.73
C GLY A 45 -3.05 -21.96 -4.77
N ALA A 46 -3.22 -21.21 -3.68
CA ALA A 46 -2.23 -21.08 -2.60
C ALA A 46 -1.97 -22.41 -1.88
N PHE A 47 -2.99 -23.28 -1.82
CA PHE A 47 -2.96 -24.60 -1.22
C PHE A 47 -2.13 -25.62 -2.03
N LEU A 48 -2.28 -25.65 -3.35
CA LEU A 48 -1.46 -26.47 -4.25
C LEU A 48 0.01 -26.01 -4.24
N LEU A 49 0.23 -24.70 -4.15
CA LEU A 49 1.58 -24.11 -4.07
C LEU A 49 2.29 -24.50 -2.77
N ALA A 50 1.58 -24.50 -1.63
CA ALA A 50 2.14 -24.90 -0.34
C ALA A 50 2.57 -26.38 -0.31
N ILE A 51 1.84 -27.27 -0.98
CA ILE A 51 2.19 -28.69 -1.11
C ILE A 51 3.46 -28.87 -1.97
N VAL A 52 3.57 -28.14 -3.08
CA VAL A 52 4.76 -28.19 -3.96
C VAL A 52 6.02 -27.69 -3.24
N VAL A 53 5.88 -26.64 -2.42
CA VAL A 53 6.99 -26.07 -1.63
C VAL A 53 7.43 -27.01 -0.52
N LEU A 54 6.49 -27.67 0.18
CA LEU A 54 6.81 -28.62 1.24
C LEU A 54 7.50 -29.88 0.70
N MET A 55 7.03 -30.42 -0.44
CA MET A 55 7.67 -31.54 -1.14
C MET A 55 9.10 -31.21 -1.60
N SER A 56 9.31 -29.98 -2.08
CA SER A 56 10.63 -29.52 -2.53
C SER A 56 11.62 -29.37 -1.37
N ARG A 57 11.16 -28.95 -0.17
CA ARG A 57 11.99 -28.88 1.05
C ARG A 57 12.37 -30.27 1.59
N LEU A 58 11.46 -31.24 1.54
CA LEU A 58 11.73 -32.61 1.98
C LEU A 58 12.67 -33.38 1.03
N GLU A 59 12.60 -33.14 -0.28
CA GLU A 59 13.57 -33.69 -1.26
C GLU A 59 14.99 -33.15 -1.04
N ALA A 60 15.14 -31.88 -0.65
CA ALA A 60 16.45 -31.27 -0.39
C ALA A 60 17.17 -31.87 0.84
N GLU A 61 16.43 -32.40 1.82
CA GLU A 61 16.98 -32.99 3.04
C GLU A 61 17.24 -34.52 2.94
N HIS A 62 16.70 -35.20 1.91
CA HIS A 62 16.92 -36.64 1.66
C HIS A 62 17.68 -36.96 0.35
N GLY A 63 17.98 -35.96 -0.48
CA GLY A 63 18.65 -36.10 -1.77
C GLY A 63 20.17 -36.36 -1.71
N GLY A 64 20.61 -37.29 -0.85
CA GLY A 64 21.96 -37.84 -0.85
C GLY A 64 21.97 -39.26 -1.41
N GLY A 65 21.68 -39.44 -2.71
CA GLY A 65 21.68 -40.80 -3.27
C GLY A 65 21.25 -40.93 -4.73
N GLY A 66 22.23 -40.77 -5.65
CA GLY A 66 22.39 -41.59 -6.85
C GLY A 66 21.39 -41.41 -8.02
N ILE A 67 21.82 -40.70 -9.07
CA ILE A 67 21.51 -41.05 -10.47
C ILE A 67 22.79 -40.91 -11.30
N SER A 68 23.15 -42.03 -11.93
CA SER A 68 24.30 -42.28 -12.81
C SER A 68 24.18 -41.65 -14.19
N GLY A 69 25.27 -41.08 -14.73
CA GLY A 69 25.38 -40.85 -16.18
C GLY A 69 26.34 -39.74 -16.64
N GLY A 70 27.65 -39.99 -16.51
CA GLY A 70 28.67 -39.54 -17.46
C GLY A 70 28.86 -38.04 -17.77
N LEU A 71 29.81 -37.41 -17.08
CA LEU A 71 30.98 -36.79 -17.73
C LEU A 71 32.07 -36.59 -16.66
N ALA A 72 33.14 -37.34 -16.85
CA ALA A 72 34.24 -37.49 -15.91
C ALA A 72 35.13 -36.23 -15.85
N GLY A 73 35.58 -35.89 -14.65
CA GLY A 73 36.72 -34.99 -14.44
C GLY A 73 36.82 -34.45 -13.01
N LEU A 74 37.41 -35.26 -12.12
CA LEU A 74 37.99 -34.94 -10.80
C LEU A 74 37.10 -35.14 -9.55
N GLN A 75 37.40 -36.23 -8.85
CA GLN A 75 37.26 -36.46 -7.40
C GLN A 75 38.52 -37.25 -6.96
N PRO A 76 38.90 -37.40 -5.66
CA PRO A 76 38.34 -36.79 -4.44
C PRO A 76 39.40 -36.33 -3.39
N GLN A 77 39.06 -35.36 -2.54
CA GLN A 77 39.32 -35.43 -1.10
C GLN A 77 38.06 -34.94 -0.38
N GLY A 78 37.54 -35.79 0.51
CA GLY A 78 36.28 -35.54 1.22
C GLY A 78 36.46 -34.48 2.30
N ALA A 79 35.46 -33.62 2.46
CA ALA A 79 35.28 -32.78 3.62
C ALA A 79 33.80 -32.77 3.99
N ALA A 80 33.51 -33.33 5.16
CA ALA A 80 32.45 -32.81 6.01
C ALA A 80 32.79 -31.34 6.37
N GLY A 81 31.78 -30.48 6.45
CA GLY A 81 31.92 -29.14 7.04
C GLY A 81 31.61 -28.00 6.08
N VAL A 82 30.40 -27.46 6.21
CA VAL A 82 30.11 -26.04 5.92
C VAL A 82 29.38 -25.45 7.13
N ASP A 83 28.49 -26.22 7.79
CA ASP A 83 27.80 -25.77 9.00
C ASP A 83 28.70 -25.79 10.27
N ASP A 84 29.64 -26.74 10.36
CA ASP A 84 30.52 -26.86 11.53
C ASP A 84 31.58 -25.74 11.60
N GLN A 85 31.93 -25.13 10.46
CA GLN A 85 32.95 -24.06 10.40
C GLN A 85 32.39 -22.72 10.89
N ILE A 86 31.12 -22.45 10.61
CA ILE A 86 30.41 -21.24 11.04
C ILE A 86 30.21 -21.27 12.56
N TYR A 87 29.81 -22.43 13.11
CA TYR A 87 29.64 -22.60 14.56
C TYR A 87 30.96 -22.49 15.33
N LEU A 88 32.07 -23.00 14.76
CA LEU A 88 33.40 -22.88 15.35
C LEU A 88 33.94 -21.44 15.31
N GLU A 89 33.61 -20.66 14.28
CA GLU A 89 33.93 -19.22 14.21
C GLU A 89 33.11 -18.39 15.22
N GLU A 90 31.83 -18.72 15.43
CA GLU A 90 30.98 -18.05 16.41
C GLU A 90 31.40 -18.33 17.87
N VAL A 91 31.89 -19.55 18.17
CA VAL A 91 32.46 -19.89 19.48
C VAL A 91 33.83 -19.23 19.69
N ALA A 92 34.67 -19.14 18.65
CA ALA A 92 35.97 -18.45 18.71
C ALA A 92 35.84 -16.93 18.89
N GLN A 93 34.74 -16.33 18.42
CA GLN A 93 34.41 -14.92 18.57
C GLN A 93 33.60 -14.62 19.85
N GLY A 94 33.23 -15.65 20.63
CA GLY A 94 32.54 -15.50 21.92
C GLY A 94 31.03 -15.28 21.85
N HIS A 95 30.39 -15.57 20.70
CA HIS A 95 28.96 -15.36 20.47
C HIS A 95 28.08 -16.58 20.86
N ALA A 96 28.68 -17.72 21.24
CA ALA A 96 27.97 -18.93 21.67
C ALA A 96 28.67 -19.69 22.82
N SER A 97 27.91 -20.38 23.68
CA SER A 97 28.42 -21.14 24.84
C SER A 97 28.67 -22.63 24.50
N PRO A 98 29.74 -23.29 25.01
CA PRO A 98 30.19 -24.61 24.53
C PRO A 98 29.35 -25.83 24.91
N ALA A 99 28.18 -25.66 25.53
CA ALA A 99 27.45 -26.77 26.16
C ALA A 99 26.06 -26.99 25.54
N LEU A 100 26.01 -27.73 24.42
CA LEU A 100 24.83 -28.51 24.02
C LEU A 100 25.22 -29.62 23.03
N MET A 101 25.19 -30.87 23.53
CA MET A 101 25.56 -32.09 22.81
C MET A 101 24.41 -32.65 21.94
N LEU A 102 24.83 -33.29 20.85
CA LEU A 102 24.15 -33.58 19.58
C LEU A 102 23.20 -34.82 19.52
N HIS A 103 22.63 -35.30 20.63
CA HIS A 103 21.76 -36.52 20.58
C HIS A 103 20.27 -36.33 20.93
N GLY A 104 19.85 -35.21 21.52
CA GLY A 104 18.43 -34.94 21.79
C GLY A 104 17.63 -34.38 20.60
N ALA A 105 18.30 -33.75 19.63
CA ALA A 105 17.65 -32.95 18.60
C ALA A 105 16.97 -33.75 17.48
N LYS A 106 17.29 -35.05 17.28
CA LYS A 106 16.67 -35.87 16.23
C LYS A 106 15.26 -36.32 16.59
N ASN A 107 15.05 -36.79 17.82
CA ASN A 107 13.74 -37.25 18.28
C ASN A 107 12.76 -36.07 18.47
N ASP A 108 13.26 -34.92 18.92
CA ASP A 108 12.48 -33.68 18.99
C ASP A 108 12.12 -33.15 17.58
N ARG A 109 13.00 -33.29 16.57
CA ARG A 109 12.67 -32.91 15.18
C ARG A 109 11.64 -33.84 14.53
N GLN A 110 11.77 -35.15 14.71
CA GLN A 110 10.84 -36.14 14.16
C GLN A 110 9.43 -35.96 14.75
N SER A 111 9.33 -35.83 16.08
CA SER A 111 8.05 -35.57 16.75
C SER A 111 7.42 -34.23 16.36
N ASN A 112 8.23 -33.17 16.17
CA ASN A 112 7.72 -31.89 15.66
C ASN A 112 7.20 -31.99 14.22
N LEU A 113 7.83 -32.83 13.38
CA LEU A 113 7.40 -33.05 12.00
C LEU A 113 6.10 -33.86 11.93
N ILE A 114 5.97 -34.92 12.75
CA ILE A 114 4.73 -35.70 12.89
C ILE A 114 3.59 -34.82 13.39
N ASN A 115 3.83 -34.01 14.44
CA ASN A 115 2.85 -33.04 14.94
C ASN A 115 2.43 -32.00 13.88
N ALA A 116 3.33 -31.61 12.99
CA ALA A 116 3.01 -30.72 11.88
C ALA A 116 2.14 -31.42 10.82
N ILE A 117 2.42 -32.69 10.52
CA ILE A 117 1.63 -33.53 9.61
C ILE A 117 0.21 -33.73 10.17
N GLU A 118 0.07 -34.03 11.47
CA GLU A 118 -1.25 -34.17 12.11
C GLU A 118 -2.07 -32.87 12.08
N ARG A 119 -1.44 -31.73 12.37
CA ARG A 119 -2.09 -30.41 12.29
C ARG A 119 -2.55 -30.10 10.88
N LEU A 120 -1.75 -30.46 9.88
CA LEU A 120 -2.11 -30.34 8.47
C LEU A 120 -3.31 -31.24 8.13
N LYS A 121 -3.29 -32.52 8.51
CA LYS A 121 -4.43 -33.46 8.36
C LYS A 121 -5.73 -32.91 8.97
N GLY A 122 -5.65 -32.35 10.18
CA GLY A 122 -6.76 -31.69 10.85
C GLY A 122 -7.27 -30.47 10.07
N GLY A 123 -6.35 -29.62 9.59
CA GLY A 123 -6.66 -28.46 8.76
C GLY A 123 -7.34 -28.81 7.43
N TYR A 124 -6.88 -29.87 6.76
CA TYR A 124 -7.48 -30.38 5.52
C TYR A 124 -8.93 -30.84 5.73
N LYS A 125 -9.18 -31.66 6.77
CA LYS A 125 -10.53 -32.17 7.10
C LYS A 125 -11.48 -31.04 7.52
N ALA A 126 -10.99 -30.06 8.27
CA ALA A 126 -11.78 -28.91 8.71
C ALA A 126 -12.18 -28.00 7.54
N ARG A 127 -11.25 -27.70 6.62
CA ARG A 127 -11.52 -26.88 5.43
C ARG A 127 -12.46 -27.56 4.45
N LEU A 128 -12.33 -28.88 4.28
CA LEU A 128 -13.28 -29.68 3.50
C LEU A 128 -14.69 -29.60 4.10
N GLY A 129 -14.81 -29.74 5.43
CA GLY A 129 -16.10 -29.62 6.12
C GLY A 129 -16.72 -28.23 6.04
N GLN A 130 -15.91 -27.17 6.07
CA GLN A 130 -16.36 -25.79 5.91
C GLN A 130 -16.83 -25.51 4.47
N PHE A 131 -16.13 -26.04 3.47
CA PHE A 131 -16.51 -25.96 2.06
C PHE A 131 -17.82 -26.70 1.77
N GLN A 132 -18.01 -27.91 2.32
CA GLN A 132 -19.25 -28.68 2.19
C GLN A 132 -20.47 -27.91 2.72
N LYS A 133 -20.30 -27.15 3.81
CA LYS A 133 -21.35 -26.27 4.36
C LYS A 133 -21.63 -25.07 3.45
N LEU A 134 -20.61 -24.42 2.92
CA LEU A 134 -20.72 -23.26 2.03
C LEU A 134 -21.36 -23.61 0.67
N ALA A 135 -21.06 -24.78 0.13
CA ALA A 135 -21.56 -25.23 -1.17
C ALA A 135 -22.93 -25.96 -1.11
N GLY A 136 -23.48 -26.22 0.09
CA GLY A 136 -24.78 -26.86 0.26
C GLY A 136 -24.86 -28.34 -0.15
N ILE A 137 -23.72 -29.04 -0.17
CA ILE A 137 -23.61 -30.45 -0.61
C ILE A 137 -23.94 -31.36 0.59
N ARG A 138 -24.98 -32.21 0.46
CA ARG A 138 -25.38 -33.16 1.52
C ARG A 138 -24.61 -34.49 1.42
N GLY A 139 -24.38 -35.10 2.59
CA GLY A 139 -23.49 -36.24 2.83
C GLY A 139 -23.54 -37.45 1.88
N ASP A 140 -24.66 -37.68 1.20
CA ASP A 140 -24.86 -38.91 0.43
C ASP A 140 -24.48 -38.81 -1.05
N SER A 141 -24.20 -37.60 -1.59
CA SER A 141 -23.71 -37.43 -2.98
C SER A 141 -22.17 -37.45 -3.10
N LEU A 142 -21.48 -37.97 -2.07
CA LEU A 142 -20.05 -37.74 -1.84
C LEU A 142 -19.10 -38.85 -2.32
N LYS A 143 -19.59 -40.00 -2.78
CA LYS A 143 -18.72 -41.14 -3.11
C LYS A 143 -17.88 -40.94 -4.39
N ASP A 144 -18.34 -40.11 -5.32
CA ASP A 144 -17.69 -39.89 -6.62
C ASP A 144 -17.28 -38.42 -6.86
N ASN A 145 -17.11 -37.62 -5.80
CA ASN A 145 -16.67 -36.22 -5.93
C ASN A 145 -15.13 -36.14 -6.10
N PRO A 146 -14.62 -35.50 -7.18
CA PRO A 146 -13.19 -35.34 -7.44
C PRO A 146 -12.41 -34.70 -6.27
N MET A 147 -13.01 -33.75 -5.55
CA MET A 147 -12.37 -33.09 -4.41
C MET A 147 -12.21 -33.99 -3.20
N ASN A 148 -13.18 -34.88 -2.94
CA ASN A 148 -13.03 -35.89 -1.89
C ASN A 148 -11.94 -36.89 -2.26
N LYS A 149 -11.83 -37.25 -3.54
CA LYS A 149 -10.77 -38.15 -4.02
C LYS A 149 -9.39 -37.52 -3.85
N ILE A 150 -9.23 -36.25 -4.21
CA ILE A 150 -7.97 -35.50 -4.05
C ILE A 150 -7.60 -35.32 -2.58
N VAL A 151 -8.55 -34.91 -1.73
CA VAL A 151 -8.27 -34.74 -0.29
C VAL A 151 -7.99 -36.08 0.36
N LYS A 152 -8.67 -37.15 -0.06
CA LYS A 152 -8.39 -38.51 0.43
C LYS A 152 -7.01 -38.99 -0.03
N GLU A 153 -6.67 -38.84 -1.31
CA GLU A 153 -5.33 -39.19 -1.82
C GLU A 153 -4.23 -38.35 -1.16
N ALA A 154 -4.46 -37.07 -0.86
CA ALA A 154 -3.53 -36.23 -0.12
C ALA A 154 -3.37 -36.67 1.34
N VAL A 155 -4.47 -37.04 2.02
CA VAL A 155 -4.43 -37.55 3.39
C VAL A 155 -3.77 -38.93 3.44
N ASP A 156 -4.11 -39.83 2.53
CA ASP A 156 -3.53 -41.17 2.43
C ASP A 156 -2.01 -41.10 2.14
N ASN A 157 -1.55 -40.13 1.34
CA ASN A 157 -0.12 -39.87 1.12
C ASN A 157 0.58 -39.28 2.36
N LEU A 158 -0.09 -38.39 3.10
CA LEU A 158 0.45 -37.89 4.37
C LEU A 158 0.48 -38.98 5.45
N ASP A 159 -0.45 -39.94 5.42
CA ASP A 159 -0.41 -41.14 6.25
C ASP A 159 0.79 -42.04 5.88
N ALA A 160 1.07 -42.22 4.59
CA ALA A 160 2.25 -42.96 4.14
C ALA A 160 3.58 -42.28 4.50
N MET A 161 3.63 -40.94 4.47
CA MET A 161 4.82 -40.17 4.88
C MET A 161 5.04 -40.21 6.39
N GLU A 162 3.97 -40.17 7.18
CA GLU A 162 4.05 -40.35 8.64
C GLU A 162 4.55 -41.74 9.01
N GLY A 163 4.01 -42.79 8.37
CA GLY A 163 4.51 -44.16 8.54
C GLY A 163 5.98 -44.32 8.18
N ALA A 164 6.43 -43.76 7.05
CA ALA A 164 7.83 -43.81 6.64
C ALA A 164 8.77 -43.08 7.63
N LEU A 165 8.30 -41.98 8.23
CA LEU A 165 9.03 -41.27 9.28
C LEU A 165 9.08 -42.04 10.59
N GLU A 166 8.10 -42.88 10.89
CA GLU A 166 8.06 -43.78 12.05
C GLU A 166 8.82 -45.11 11.82
N GLY A 167 9.39 -45.30 10.62
CA GLY A 167 10.19 -46.47 10.25
C GLY A 167 9.38 -47.59 9.57
N GLU A 168 8.12 -47.34 9.21
CA GLU A 168 7.23 -48.26 8.52
C GLU A 168 7.03 -47.84 7.05
N GLY A 169 7.59 -48.61 6.09
CA GLY A 169 7.42 -48.38 4.65
C GLY A 169 8.46 -47.45 4.01
N GLU A 170 8.32 -47.20 2.70
CA GLU A 170 9.23 -46.32 1.92
C GLU A 170 8.58 -44.96 1.64
N MET A 171 9.39 -43.89 1.65
CA MET A 171 8.94 -42.54 1.27
C MET A 171 8.41 -42.54 -0.18
N PRO A 172 7.18 -42.03 -0.43
CA PRO A 172 6.59 -42.05 -1.75
C PRO A 172 7.41 -41.20 -2.74
N LYS A 173 7.59 -41.69 -3.98
CA LYS A 173 8.35 -40.98 -5.02
C LYS A 173 7.54 -39.82 -5.62
N LYS A 174 8.29 -38.77 -5.99
CA LYS A 174 7.89 -37.50 -6.60
C LYS A 174 6.57 -37.55 -7.39
N LEU A 175 5.56 -36.88 -6.84
CA LEU A 175 4.29 -36.61 -7.51
C LEU A 175 4.32 -35.22 -8.14
N ASP A 176 4.16 -35.16 -9.46
CA ASP A 176 3.90 -33.89 -10.16
C ASP A 176 2.39 -33.60 -10.11
N ILE A 177 1.95 -33.17 -8.92
CA ILE A 177 0.54 -32.89 -8.62
C ILE A 177 0.00 -31.80 -9.56
N LYS A 178 0.86 -30.89 -10.03
CA LYS A 178 0.51 -29.91 -11.06
C LYS A 178 0.18 -30.60 -12.38
N GLN A 179 1.01 -31.53 -12.82
CA GLN A 179 0.77 -32.29 -14.03
C GLN A 179 -0.43 -33.24 -13.92
N ASP A 180 -0.64 -33.90 -12.78
CA ASP A 180 -1.79 -34.77 -12.55
C ASP A 180 -3.11 -33.98 -12.50
N PHE A 181 -3.11 -32.80 -11.88
CA PHE A 181 -4.24 -31.88 -11.88
C PHE A 181 -4.54 -31.34 -13.29
N LEU A 182 -3.51 -30.97 -14.06
CA LEU A 182 -3.65 -30.54 -15.45
C LEU A 182 -4.14 -31.68 -16.36
N ASN A 183 -3.66 -32.90 -16.15
CA ASN A 183 -4.08 -34.10 -16.89
C ASN A 183 -5.55 -34.44 -16.59
N MET A 184 -6.00 -34.25 -15.35
CA MET A 184 -7.40 -34.44 -14.95
C MET A 184 -8.32 -33.34 -15.53
N LEU A 185 -7.89 -32.08 -15.54
CA LEU A 185 -8.62 -31.00 -16.22
C LEU A 185 -8.75 -31.24 -17.73
N ASN A 186 -7.71 -31.82 -18.33
CA ASN A 186 -7.72 -32.17 -19.75
C ASN A 186 -8.55 -33.42 -20.05
N SER A 187 -8.64 -34.39 -19.14
CA SER A 187 -9.49 -35.58 -19.30
C SER A 187 -10.99 -35.27 -19.16
N GLU A 188 -11.37 -34.25 -18.37
CA GLU A 188 -12.74 -33.71 -18.34
C GLU A 188 -13.07 -32.82 -19.56
N LYS A 189 -12.10 -32.06 -20.08
CA LYS A 189 -12.26 -31.28 -21.34
C LYS A 189 -12.50 -32.17 -22.56
N GLY A 190 -12.06 -33.42 -22.55
CA GLY A 190 -12.26 -34.38 -23.65
C GLY A 190 -13.72 -34.80 -23.89
N LYS A 191 -14.67 -34.42 -23.03
CA LYS A 191 -16.09 -34.80 -23.16
C LYS A 191 -17.06 -33.69 -23.57
N ASN A 192 -16.65 -32.43 -23.62
CA ASN A 192 -17.52 -31.33 -24.06
C ASN A 192 -16.74 -30.34 -24.93
N THR A 193 -16.89 -30.49 -26.25
CA THR A 193 -16.40 -29.54 -27.25
C THR A 193 -17.31 -28.32 -27.36
N HIS A 194 -16.68 -27.19 -27.71
CA HIS A 194 -17.21 -25.89 -28.14
C HIS A 194 -17.65 -24.86 -27.07
N GLU A 195 -16.66 -24.14 -26.52
CA GLU A 195 -16.65 -22.66 -26.48
C GLU A 195 -15.20 -22.22 -26.17
N SER A 196 -14.62 -21.35 -26.99
CA SER A 196 -13.24 -20.90 -26.81
C SER A 196 -13.19 -19.72 -25.83
N MET A 197 -12.07 -19.55 -25.12
CA MET A 197 -11.85 -18.45 -24.16
C MET A 197 -11.91 -17.04 -24.80
N ALA A 198 -11.86 -16.95 -26.14
CA ALA A 198 -12.08 -15.72 -26.88
C ALA A 198 -13.55 -15.24 -26.83
N ASP A 199 -14.52 -16.15 -26.68
CA ASP A 199 -15.95 -15.79 -26.59
C ASP A 199 -16.33 -15.18 -25.22
N ARG A 200 -15.46 -15.31 -24.20
CA ARG A 200 -15.63 -14.58 -22.93
C ARG A 200 -15.26 -13.10 -23.05
N PHE A 201 -14.40 -12.71 -24.00
CA PHE A 201 -14.09 -11.32 -24.25
C PHE A 201 -15.27 -10.57 -24.91
N ASP A 202 -16.12 -11.26 -25.66
CA ASP A 202 -17.29 -10.65 -26.29
C ASP A 202 -18.49 -10.49 -25.33
N LYS A 203 -18.62 -11.38 -24.33
CA LYS A 203 -19.62 -11.21 -23.25
C LYS A 203 -19.29 -10.06 -22.29
N ASN A 204 -18.02 -9.69 -22.13
CA ASN A 204 -17.62 -8.48 -21.39
C ASN A 204 -17.70 -7.19 -22.22
N LYS A 205 -17.67 -7.26 -23.56
CA LYS A 205 -18.11 -6.14 -24.41
C LYS A 205 -19.63 -5.93 -24.31
N GLY A 206 -20.40 -7.01 -24.32
CA GLY A 206 -21.86 -6.94 -24.17
C GLY A 206 -22.35 -6.50 -22.78
N ALA A 207 -21.60 -6.82 -21.71
CA ALA A 207 -21.92 -6.34 -20.36
C ALA A 207 -21.48 -4.88 -20.12
N ALA A 208 -20.45 -4.39 -20.85
CA ALA A 208 -20.08 -2.97 -20.86
C ALA A 208 -21.11 -2.11 -21.62
N GLU A 209 -21.80 -2.67 -22.61
CA GLU A 209 -22.90 -2.00 -23.33
C GLU A 209 -24.25 -2.06 -22.59
N THR A 210 -24.37 -2.86 -21.52
CA THR A 210 -25.56 -2.88 -20.64
C THR A 210 -25.27 -2.45 -19.20
N ALA A 211 -24.08 -1.91 -18.93
CA ALA A 211 -23.77 -1.33 -17.62
C ALA A 211 -24.67 -0.10 -17.41
N ASP A 212 -25.42 -0.11 -16.31
CA ASP A 212 -26.20 1.03 -15.81
C ASP A 212 -25.40 2.33 -16.06
N SER A 213 -25.97 3.26 -16.81
CA SER A 213 -25.33 4.48 -17.34
C SER A 213 -24.94 5.50 -16.26
N LYS A 214 -24.72 5.02 -15.02
CA LYS A 214 -24.53 5.78 -13.80
C LYS A 214 -23.14 5.62 -13.18
N GLN A 215 -22.33 4.66 -13.62
CA GLN A 215 -21.01 4.44 -13.02
C GLN A 215 -19.90 5.20 -13.76
N PRO A 216 -18.98 5.88 -13.05
CA PRO A 216 -17.95 6.68 -13.71
C PRO A 216 -16.99 5.79 -14.52
N PRO A 217 -16.77 6.07 -15.82
CA PRO A 217 -15.99 5.19 -16.70
C PRO A 217 -14.53 5.03 -16.26
N HIS A 218 -13.96 6.03 -15.59
CA HIS A 218 -12.57 6.01 -15.12
C HIS A 218 -12.31 5.00 -13.98
N LEU A 219 -13.35 4.51 -13.32
CA LEU A 219 -13.23 3.45 -12.30
C LEU A 219 -13.28 2.04 -12.90
N TYR A 220 -13.46 1.92 -14.23
CA TYR A 220 -13.51 0.63 -14.93
C TYR A 220 -12.32 0.48 -15.88
N PRO A 221 -11.69 -0.71 -15.91
CA PRO A 221 -12.00 -1.86 -15.06
C PRO A 221 -11.63 -1.59 -13.59
N ARG A 222 -12.42 -2.16 -12.67
CA ARG A 222 -12.14 -2.03 -11.23
C ARG A 222 -10.91 -2.87 -10.92
N PHE A 223 -9.89 -2.27 -10.34
CA PHE A 223 -8.77 -3.00 -9.76
C PHE A 223 -9.06 -3.26 -8.28
N PRO A 224 -9.16 -4.53 -7.84
CA PRO A 224 -9.54 -4.83 -6.47
C PRO A 224 -8.39 -4.48 -5.51
N PRO A 225 -8.68 -3.98 -4.29
CA PRO A 225 -7.66 -3.68 -3.30
C PRO A 225 -7.03 -4.95 -2.69
N LEU A 226 -7.49 -6.15 -3.04
CA LEU A 226 -6.93 -7.44 -2.64
C LEU A 226 -7.00 -8.44 -3.82
N PRO A 227 -6.07 -9.41 -3.91
CA PRO A 227 -4.94 -9.62 -3.01
C PRO A 227 -3.75 -8.66 -3.27
N PRO A 228 -2.83 -8.47 -2.30
CA PRO A 228 -1.74 -7.49 -2.40
C PRO A 228 -0.74 -7.67 -3.55
N HIS A 229 -0.59 -8.89 -4.06
CA HIS A 229 0.37 -9.24 -5.11
C HIS A 229 -0.24 -9.28 -6.51
N LEU A 230 -1.50 -8.85 -6.64
CA LEU A 230 -2.17 -8.78 -7.94
C LEU A 230 -1.50 -7.69 -8.79
N MET A 231 -1.16 -8.01 -10.04
CA MET A 231 -0.61 -7.03 -10.98
C MET A 231 -1.68 -6.62 -11.98
N ALA A 232 -1.92 -5.31 -12.14
CA ALA A 232 -2.94 -4.80 -13.04
C ALA A 232 -2.68 -5.20 -14.51
N VAL A 233 -1.41 -5.27 -14.92
CA VAL A 233 -1.03 -5.78 -16.25
C VAL A 233 -1.32 -7.27 -16.44
N GLN A 234 -1.29 -8.08 -15.37
CA GLN A 234 -1.65 -9.50 -15.45
C GLN A 234 -3.17 -9.66 -15.62
N GLU A 235 -3.96 -8.80 -14.99
CA GLU A 235 -5.43 -8.84 -15.06
C GLU A 235 -6.00 -8.23 -16.34
N PHE A 236 -5.42 -7.13 -16.82
CA PHE A 236 -6.01 -6.32 -17.90
C PHE A 236 -5.14 -6.21 -19.15
N GLY A 237 -3.92 -6.75 -19.13
CA GLY A 237 -2.96 -6.66 -20.23
C GLY A 237 -2.26 -5.30 -20.33
N GLU A 238 -1.18 -5.23 -21.12
CA GLU A 238 -0.37 -4.00 -21.28
C GLU A 238 -1.11 -2.86 -21.98
N GLN A 239 -2.19 -3.17 -22.72
CA GLN A 239 -3.00 -2.16 -23.42
C GLN A 239 -3.57 -1.12 -22.45
N ILE A 240 -3.84 -1.48 -21.19
CA ILE A 240 -4.38 -0.56 -20.19
C ILE A 240 -3.42 0.59 -19.86
N ILE A 241 -2.10 0.35 -19.95
CA ILE A 241 -1.06 1.37 -19.81
C ILE A 241 -1.10 2.28 -21.03
N THR A 242 -1.09 1.69 -22.23
CA THR A 242 -1.10 2.46 -23.49
C THR A 242 -2.35 3.33 -23.60
N ASP A 243 -3.53 2.83 -23.22
CA ASP A 243 -4.78 3.59 -23.20
C ASP A 243 -4.72 4.73 -22.17
N THR A 244 -4.14 4.47 -21.00
CA THR A 244 -3.95 5.49 -19.96
C THR A 244 -3.02 6.60 -20.42
N LEU A 245 -1.97 6.31 -21.17
CA LEU A 245 -1.09 7.34 -21.75
C LEU A 245 -1.76 8.11 -22.92
N ASN A 246 -2.76 7.51 -23.58
CA ASN A 246 -3.46 8.08 -24.74
C ASN A 246 -4.85 8.67 -24.39
N ASN A 247 -4.94 9.41 -23.29
CA ASN A 247 -6.16 10.14 -22.87
C ASN A 247 -7.39 9.26 -22.55
N LYS A 248 -7.17 7.99 -22.20
CA LYS A 248 -8.23 7.12 -21.67
C LYS A 248 -7.79 6.57 -20.31
N PRO A 249 -7.58 7.44 -19.31
CA PRO A 249 -7.09 6.99 -18.03
C PRO A 249 -8.14 6.14 -17.31
N THR A 250 -7.64 5.14 -16.60
CA THR A 250 -8.42 4.36 -15.64
C THR A 250 -7.58 4.20 -14.38
N ILE A 251 -8.21 4.03 -13.21
CA ILE A 251 -7.46 3.77 -11.97
C ILE A 251 -6.58 2.51 -12.10
N ALA A 252 -7.11 1.46 -12.74
CA ALA A 252 -6.35 0.24 -13.00
C ALA A 252 -5.12 0.48 -13.90
N GLY A 253 -5.23 1.33 -14.92
CA GLY A 253 -4.09 1.68 -15.77
C GLY A 253 -3.05 2.56 -15.08
N ILE A 254 -3.46 3.45 -14.19
CA ILE A 254 -2.54 4.20 -13.34
C ILE A 254 -1.79 3.25 -12.39
N ILE A 255 -2.52 2.33 -11.74
CA ILE A 255 -1.90 1.30 -10.88
C ILE A 255 -0.91 0.45 -11.69
N ALA A 256 -1.25 0.08 -12.93
CA ALA A 256 -0.35 -0.65 -13.81
C ALA A 256 0.97 0.11 -14.06
N ILE A 257 0.91 1.41 -14.35
CA ILE A 257 2.10 2.27 -14.52
C ILE A 257 2.94 2.31 -13.24
N LEU A 258 2.30 2.53 -12.08
CA LEU A 258 2.99 2.59 -10.80
C LEU A 258 3.62 1.24 -10.41
N GLN A 259 2.94 0.12 -10.69
CA GLN A 259 3.48 -1.22 -10.48
C GLN A 259 4.68 -1.52 -11.40
N THR A 260 4.64 -1.06 -12.66
CA THR A 260 5.80 -1.14 -13.56
C THR A 260 6.98 -0.35 -13.01
N PHE A 261 6.76 0.89 -12.56
CA PHE A 261 7.79 1.70 -11.90
C PHE A 261 8.41 0.96 -10.70
N LEU A 262 7.58 0.45 -9.78
CA LEU A 262 8.04 -0.29 -8.60
C LEU A 262 8.86 -1.54 -8.97
N SER A 263 8.50 -2.25 -10.05
CA SER A 263 9.28 -3.40 -10.53
C SER A 263 10.69 -3.02 -11.01
N HIS A 264 10.85 -1.84 -11.62
CA HIS A 264 12.16 -1.33 -12.00
C HIS A 264 12.94 -0.78 -10.80
N ILE A 265 12.26 -0.18 -9.82
CA ILE A 265 12.89 0.18 -8.53
C ILE A 265 13.44 -1.05 -7.84
N HIS A 266 12.67 -2.13 -7.75
CA HIS A 266 13.13 -3.41 -7.20
C HIS A 266 14.41 -3.90 -7.89
N ALA A 267 14.41 -3.92 -9.23
CA ALA A 267 15.58 -4.34 -10.01
C ALA A 267 16.80 -3.45 -9.75
N MET A 268 16.60 -2.12 -9.68
CA MET A 268 17.65 -1.16 -9.34
C MET A 268 18.20 -1.40 -7.94
N GLU A 269 17.36 -1.60 -6.92
CA GLU A 269 17.82 -1.84 -5.55
C GLU A 269 18.68 -3.10 -5.47
N VAL A 270 18.33 -4.15 -6.22
CA VAL A 270 19.14 -5.38 -6.33
C VAL A 270 20.48 -5.12 -7.03
N GLU A 271 20.49 -4.38 -8.13
CA GLU A 271 21.70 -4.09 -8.91
C GLU A 271 22.64 -3.12 -8.20
N LYS A 272 22.08 -2.11 -7.51
CA LYS A 272 22.82 -0.98 -6.92
C LYS A 272 23.13 -1.14 -5.44
N LYS A 273 23.04 -2.36 -4.88
CA LYS A 273 23.31 -2.62 -3.44
C LYS A 273 24.60 -2.01 -2.91
N SER A 274 25.66 -1.97 -3.71
CA SER A 274 26.97 -1.43 -3.31
C SER A 274 27.29 -0.06 -3.91
N ALA A 275 26.34 0.57 -4.60
CA ALA A 275 26.54 1.84 -5.30
C ALA A 275 26.68 3.04 -4.34
N THR A 276 27.17 4.16 -4.85
CA THR A 276 27.18 5.44 -4.10
C THR A 276 25.79 6.08 -4.10
N ALA A 277 25.54 7.03 -3.19
CA ALA A 277 24.29 7.76 -3.14
C ALA A 277 23.96 8.46 -4.47
N HIS A 278 24.95 9.11 -5.11
CA HIS A 278 24.80 9.70 -6.46
C HIS A 278 24.36 8.68 -7.50
N GLN A 279 25.01 7.51 -7.56
CA GLN A 279 24.65 6.47 -8.52
C GLN A 279 23.23 5.92 -8.31
N VAL A 280 22.76 5.87 -7.06
CA VAL A 280 21.38 5.48 -6.73
C VAL A 280 20.39 6.56 -7.14
N ILE A 281 20.67 7.84 -6.87
CA ILE A 281 19.83 8.97 -7.31
C ILE A 281 19.74 9.01 -8.84
N ASP A 282 20.86 8.88 -9.55
CA ASP A 282 20.91 8.87 -11.01
C ASP A 282 20.07 7.73 -11.60
N ALA A 283 20.18 6.53 -11.02
CA ALA A 283 19.40 5.37 -11.45
C ALA A 283 17.90 5.57 -11.16
N TYR A 284 17.55 6.11 -10.00
CA TYR A 284 16.16 6.40 -9.62
C TYR A 284 15.52 7.41 -10.58
N PHE A 285 16.21 8.51 -10.88
CA PHE A 285 15.75 9.55 -11.80
C PHE A 285 15.60 9.01 -13.22
N SER A 286 16.52 8.14 -13.67
CA SER A 286 16.41 7.46 -14.96
C SER A 286 15.16 6.58 -15.06
N ILE A 287 14.73 5.97 -13.96
CA ILE A 287 13.48 5.17 -13.91
C ILE A 287 12.25 6.08 -13.91
N ILE A 288 12.28 7.22 -13.21
CA ILE A 288 11.22 8.24 -13.29
C ILE A 288 11.04 8.69 -14.74
N ASP A 289 12.13 9.05 -15.42
CA ASP A 289 12.11 9.50 -16.82
C ASP A 289 11.52 8.46 -17.76
N LYS A 290 11.79 7.18 -17.49
CA LYS A 290 11.30 6.06 -18.28
C LYS A 290 9.82 5.78 -18.05
N ASP A 291 9.40 5.66 -16.79
CA ASP A 291 8.10 5.07 -16.46
C ASP A 291 7.04 6.11 -16.04
N LEU A 292 7.44 7.19 -15.38
CA LEU A 292 6.51 8.18 -14.82
C LEU A 292 6.40 9.44 -15.69
N VAL A 293 7.48 9.95 -16.25
CA VAL A 293 7.45 11.16 -17.10
C VAL A 293 6.49 11.03 -18.30
N PRO A 294 6.37 9.88 -19.00
CA PRO A 294 5.37 9.75 -20.06
C PRO A 294 3.94 9.96 -19.55
N PHE A 295 3.62 9.45 -18.36
CA PHE A 295 2.33 9.62 -17.72
C PHE A 295 2.12 11.07 -17.25
N GLU A 296 3.10 11.66 -16.57
CA GLU A 296 3.02 13.06 -16.12
C GLU A 296 2.86 14.01 -17.32
N ARG A 297 3.57 13.78 -18.42
CA ARG A 297 3.45 14.58 -19.64
C ARG A 297 2.07 14.48 -20.27
N ALA A 298 1.44 13.30 -20.24
CA ALA A 298 0.10 13.12 -20.81
C ALA A 298 -0.95 13.97 -20.09
N TYR A 299 -0.78 14.23 -18.79
CA TYR A 299 -1.76 14.95 -17.97
C TYR A 299 -1.27 16.29 -17.42
N ARG A 300 -0.07 16.75 -17.81
CA ARG A 300 0.49 18.02 -17.36
C ARG A 300 -0.45 19.20 -17.61
N GLY A 301 -0.65 20.04 -16.59
CA GLY A 301 -1.46 21.26 -16.68
C GLY A 301 -2.97 21.03 -16.80
N ARG A 302 -3.46 19.81 -16.57
CA ARG A 302 -4.89 19.48 -16.56
C ARG A 302 -5.18 18.33 -15.58
N PRO A 303 -6.42 18.13 -15.14
CA PRO A 303 -6.70 17.01 -14.26
C PRO A 303 -6.71 15.68 -15.05
N ILE A 304 -6.24 14.60 -14.41
CA ILE A 304 -6.25 13.24 -15.01
C ILE A 304 -7.68 12.80 -15.34
N PHE A 305 -8.61 13.08 -14.42
CA PHE A 305 -10.03 12.85 -14.57
C PHE A 305 -10.78 14.17 -14.41
N PRO A 306 -11.95 14.36 -15.05
CA PRO A 306 -12.78 15.53 -14.77
C PRO A 306 -13.09 15.63 -13.26
N ILE A 307 -12.85 16.82 -12.68
CA ILE A 307 -13.17 17.09 -11.28
C ILE A 307 -14.69 17.09 -11.12
N ARG A 308 -15.19 16.30 -10.18
CA ARG A 308 -16.62 16.17 -9.85
C ARG A 308 -17.05 17.34 -8.97
N GLU A 309 -18.34 17.68 -9.06
CA GLU A 309 -18.98 18.71 -8.25
C GLU A 309 -20.08 18.12 -7.36
N ASP A 310 -19.75 17.09 -6.59
CA ASP A 310 -20.70 16.35 -5.76
C ASP A 310 -20.26 16.18 -4.30
N SER A 311 -19.31 17.03 -3.88
CA SER A 311 -18.72 17.03 -2.54
C SER A 311 -18.07 15.70 -2.16
N SER A 312 -17.61 14.91 -3.14
CA SER A 312 -16.79 13.73 -2.88
C SER A 312 -15.42 14.12 -2.32
N ILE A 313 -14.91 13.33 -1.37
CA ILE A 313 -13.60 13.54 -0.75
C ILE A 313 -12.73 12.35 -1.09
N PHE A 314 -11.54 12.62 -1.64
CA PHE A 314 -10.49 11.64 -1.78
C PHE A 314 -9.43 11.82 -0.70
N MET A 315 -9.28 10.82 0.16
CA MET A 315 -8.29 10.77 1.21
C MET A 315 -7.04 9.99 0.75
N SER A 316 -5.93 10.70 0.63
CA SER A 316 -4.62 10.23 0.19
C SER A 316 -3.74 9.85 1.39
N LEU A 317 -3.37 8.56 1.49
CA LEU A 317 -2.65 7.99 2.63
C LEU A 317 -1.36 7.27 2.20
N GLY A 318 -0.23 7.68 2.76
CA GLY A 318 1.02 6.89 2.75
C GLY A 318 1.16 6.10 4.04
N ALA A 319 1.09 4.77 3.99
CA ALA A 319 1.09 3.89 5.16
C ALA A 319 2.35 3.02 5.19
N TYR A 320 3.43 3.51 5.80
CA TYR A 320 4.65 2.74 6.01
C TYR A 320 4.57 1.90 7.28
N ARG A 321 4.48 0.57 7.09
CA ARG A 321 4.40 -0.45 8.15
C ARG A 321 3.42 -0.06 9.25
N ASP A 322 2.27 0.47 8.84
CA ASP A 322 1.34 1.14 9.73
C ASP A 322 0.23 0.21 10.24
N HIS A 323 0.34 -0.19 11.51
CA HIS A 323 -0.63 -1.07 12.16
C HIS A 323 -1.99 -0.40 12.43
N LEU A 324 -2.10 0.93 12.35
CA LEU A 324 -3.35 1.66 12.58
C LEU A 324 -4.11 1.99 11.30
N LEU A 325 -3.60 1.62 10.11
CA LEU A 325 -4.28 1.91 8.86
C LEU A 325 -5.72 1.37 8.87
N GLY A 326 -5.92 0.11 9.27
CA GLY A 326 -7.26 -0.50 9.31
C GLY A 326 -8.23 0.26 10.23
N GLU A 327 -7.78 0.64 11.43
CA GLU A 327 -8.60 1.39 12.38
C GLU A 327 -8.87 2.83 11.92
N THR A 328 -7.88 3.47 11.29
CA THR A 328 -8.02 4.80 10.67
C THR A 328 -9.13 4.80 9.62
N LEU A 329 -9.16 3.78 8.76
CA LEU A 329 -10.22 3.62 7.76
C LEU A 329 -11.58 3.40 8.41
N ARG A 330 -11.68 2.49 9.39
CA ARG A 330 -12.94 2.25 10.12
C ARG A 330 -13.48 3.54 10.73
N GLN A 331 -12.64 4.33 11.41
CA GLN A 331 -13.07 5.59 12.02
C GLN A 331 -13.46 6.64 10.98
N ALA A 332 -12.70 6.76 9.88
CA ALA A 332 -13.02 7.70 8.81
C ALA A 332 -14.44 7.47 8.25
N PHE A 333 -14.76 6.22 7.90
CA PHE A 333 -16.07 5.86 7.36
C PHE A 333 -17.19 5.86 8.42
N LYS A 334 -16.91 5.38 9.63
CA LYS A 334 -17.90 5.32 10.71
C LYS A 334 -18.36 6.70 11.17
N ASN A 335 -17.44 7.65 11.23
CA ASN A 335 -17.72 8.99 11.74
C ASN A 335 -18.03 10.00 10.62
N ALA A 336 -17.95 9.61 9.35
CA ALA A 336 -18.39 10.45 8.23
C ALA A 336 -19.92 10.62 8.23
N LYS A 337 -20.38 11.81 7.86
CA LYS A 337 -21.79 12.10 7.59
C LYS A 337 -22.25 11.48 6.28
N HIS A 338 -21.36 11.50 5.28
CA HIS A 338 -21.59 11.03 3.91
C HIS A 338 -20.52 9.99 3.53
N PRO A 339 -20.49 8.80 4.17
CA PRO A 339 -19.51 7.77 3.86
C PRO A 339 -19.59 7.26 2.40
N GLU A 340 -20.72 7.46 1.71
CA GLU A 340 -20.89 7.19 0.28
C GLU A 340 -20.11 8.15 -0.63
N ARG A 341 -19.65 9.29 -0.09
CA ARG A 341 -18.86 10.30 -0.80
C ARG A 341 -17.36 10.22 -0.50
N LEU A 342 -16.95 9.34 0.41
CA LEU A 342 -15.56 9.17 0.83
C LEU A 342 -14.86 8.11 -0.03
N PHE A 343 -13.74 8.49 -0.62
CA PHE A 343 -12.84 7.62 -1.35
C PHE A 343 -11.47 7.66 -0.69
N VAL A 344 -10.73 6.56 -0.75
CA VAL A 344 -9.41 6.44 -0.14
C VAL A 344 -8.43 5.84 -1.14
N GLY A 345 -7.29 6.52 -1.32
CA GLY A 345 -6.10 5.96 -1.96
C GLY A 345 -5.05 5.69 -0.90
N ALA A 346 -4.69 4.42 -0.71
CA ALA A 346 -3.70 4.01 0.27
C ALA A 346 -2.49 3.36 -0.40
N VAL A 347 -1.30 3.86 -0.08
CA VAL A 347 -0.03 3.24 -0.46
C VAL A 347 0.45 2.43 0.75
N VAL A 348 0.28 1.12 0.67
CA VAL A 348 0.56 0.17 1.76
C VAL A 348 1.98 -0.36 1.59
N GLN A 349 2.90 0.19 2.38
CA GLN A 349 4.32 -0.15 2.40
C GLN A 349 4.60 -1.09 3.57
N ASN A 350 4.24 -2.35 3.43
CA ASN A 350 4.35 -3.34 4.50
C ASN A 350 5.50 -4.32 4.25
N CYS A 351 6.01 -4.90 5.33
CA CYS A 351 6.80 -6.11 5.26
C CYS A 351 5.86 -7.32 5.16
N PHE A 352 5.72 -7.88 3.96
CA PHE A 352 4.86 -9.04 3.68
C PHE A 352 5.51 -9.97 2.65
N GLY A 353 5.06 -11.24 2.63
CA GLY A 353 5.55 -12.26 1.70
C GLY A 353 5.64 -13.64 2.35
N ILE A 354 5.87 -14.67 1.55
CA ILE A 354 6.14 -16.04 2.03
C ILE A 354 7.63 -16.12 2.40
N ASP A 355 7.94 -16.70 3.57
CA ASP A 355 9.32 -16.85 4.09
C ASP A 355 10.07 -15.52 4.32
N VAL A 356 9.36 -14.39 4.48
CA VAL A 356 9.98 -13.10 4.80
C VAL A 356 10.14 -12.94 6.31
N GLN A 357 11.38 -12.76 6.77
CA GLN A 357 11.68 -12.39 8.15
C GLN A 357 11.66 -10.87 8.30
N CYS A 358 10.54 -10.33 8.80
CA CYS A 358 10.41 -8.91 9.09
C CYS A 358 11.20 -8.54 10.35
N ARG A 359 11.58 -7.26 10.44
CA ARG A 359 12.35 -6.72 11.57
C ARG A 359 11.64 -5.54 12.23
N THR A 360 11.92 -5.28 13.49
CA THR A 360 11.49 -4.07 14.19
C THR A 360 12.29 -2.86 13.70
N GLY A 361 11.88 -1.65 14.11
CA GLY A 361 12.79 -0.50 14.10
C GLY A 361 13.78 -0.59 15.26
N VAL A 362 14.59 0.46 15.46
CA VAL A 362 15.51 0.53 16.60
C VAL A 362 14.72 0.58 17.93
N GLU A 363 14.92 -0.43 18.77
CA GLU A 363 14.30 -0.58 20.09
C GLU A 363 15.31 -0.31 21.20
N VAL A 364 14.91 0.41 22.25
CA VAL A 364 15.72 0.53 23.47
C VAL A 364 15.49 -0.70 24.34
N LYS A 365 16.50 -1.57 24.48
CA LYS A 365 16.45 -2.80 25.30
C LYS A 365 16.92 -2.58 26.74
N GLY A 366 17.60 -1.48 27.02
CA GLY A 366 18.11 -1.15 28.34
C GLY A 366 18.91 0.15 28.36
N LYS A 367 19.66 0.37 29.44
CA LYS A 367 20.68 1.42 29.53
C LYS A 367 22.02 0.78 29.88
N ASP A 368 23.11 1.33 29.34
CA ASP A 368 24.47 0.95 29.73
C ASP A 368 24.82 1.52 31.12
N GLU A 369 26.03 1.21 31.60
CA GLU A 369 26.56 1.66 32.90
C GLU A 369 26.65 3.19 33.03
N HIS A 370 26.64 3.92 31.90
CA HIS A 370 26.69 5.37 31.82
C HIS A 370 25.30 6.00 31.63
N GLY A 371 24.25 5.20 31.60
CA GLY A 371 22.87 5.64 31.41
C GLY A 371 22.46 5.88 29.96
N ASN A 372 23.31 5.54 28.97
CA ASN A 372 22.98 5.63 27.55
C ASN A 372 22.07 4.47 27.14
N PRO A 373 21.10 4.67 26.23
CA PRO A 373 20.22 3.61 25.78
C PRO A 373 20.99 2.53 24.99
N ILE A 374 20.86 1.27 25.42
CA ILE A 374 21.26 0.10 24.63
C ILE A 374 20.15 -0.16 23.63
N THR A 375 20.49 -0.23 22.34
CA THR A 375 19.50 -0.41 21.28
C THR A 375 19.70 -1.71 20.50
N ALA A 376 18.61 -2.28 19.98
CA ALA A 376 18.64 -3.48 19.15
C ALA A 376 17.55 -3.43 18.08
N VAL A 377 17.74 -4.20 17.01
CA VAL A 377 16.71 -4.56 16.03
C VAL A 377 16.38 -6.02 16.24
N SER A 378 15.08 -6.35 16.33
CA SER A 378 14.59 -7.69 16.61
C SER A 378 13.75 -8.22 15.46
N ASP A 379 13.64 -9.54 15.37
CA ASP A 379 12.74 -10.19 14.44
C ASP A 379 11.27 -9.97 14.83
N ARG A 380 10.40 -9.85 13.83
CA ARG A 380 8.95 -9.66 14.00
C ARG A 380 8.19 -10.46 12.92
N PRO A 381 6.97 -10.95 13.19
CA PRO A 381 6.11 -11.47 12.13
C PRO A 381 5.83 -10.43 11.03
N PRO A 382 5.36 -10.89 9.85
CA PRO A 382 4.83 -10.02 8.80
C PRO A 382 3.84 -8.98 9.33
N ASP A 383 3.85 -7.80 8.73
CA ASP A 383 3.00 -6.71 9.16
C ASP A 383 1.53 -7.02 8.86
N VAL A 384 0.67 -6.53 9.76
CA VAL A 384 -0.78 -6.60 9.56
C VAL A 384 -1.17 -5.71 8.38
N ASN A 385 -1.95 -6.26 7.44
CA ASN A 385 -2.47 -5.51 6.30
C ASN A 385 -3.74 -4.75 6.69
N GLY A 386 -3.63 -3.43 6.89
CA GLY A 386 -4.76 -2.57 7.27
C GLY A 386 -5.90 -2.54 6.25
N ILE A 387 -5.59 -2.67 4.95
CA ILE A 387 -6.61 -2.76 3.90
C ILE A 387 -7.35 -4.10 4.00
N GLU A 388 -6.64 -5.20 4.26
CA GLU A 388 -7.27 -6.50 4.48
C GLU A 388 -8.17 -6.50 5.72
N GLN A 389 -7.70 -5.93 6.83
CA GLN A 389 -8.52 -5.78 8.05
C GLN A 389 -9.81 -4.99 7.82
N PHE A 390 -9.78 -3.99 6.93
CA PHE A 390 -10.94 -3.18 6.60
C PHE A 390 -11.86 -3.90 5.60
N CYS A 391 -11.31 -4.44 4.50
CA CYS A 391 -12.11 -5.06 3.44
C CYS A 391 -12.68 -6.43 3.81
N THR A 392 -12.11 -7.13 4.79
CA THR A 392 -12.66 -8.41 5.30
C THR A 392 -13.68 -8.22 6.43
N ASP A 393 -13.82 -7.00 6.94
CA ASP A 393 -14.82 -6.66 7.94
C ASP A 393 -16.21 -6.58 7.27
N PRO A 394 -17.21 -7.38 7.69
CA PRO A 394 -18.54 -7.36 7.09
C PRO A 394 -19.22 -5.98 7.11
N GLU A 395 -18.90 -5.11 8.07
CA GLU A 395 -19.47 -3.76 8.16
C GLU A 395 -18.94 -2.82 7.05
N TYR A 396 -17.69 -3.02 6.60
CA TYR A 396 -16.96 -2.10 5.74
C TYR A 396 -16.62 -2.65 4.35
N SER A 397 -16.66 -3.98 4.14
CA SER A 397 -16.38 -4.67 2.86
C SER A 397 -17.04 -4.03 1.63
N LYS A 398 -18.28 -3.56 1.78
CA LYS A 398 -19.05 -2.84 0.75
C LYS A 398 -18.32 -1.65 0.11
N TYR A 399 -17.44 -0.97 0.85
CA TYR A 399 -16.66 0.18 0.35
C TYR A 399 -15.47 -0.27 -0.52
N CYS A 400 -14.94 -1.46 -0.27
CA CYS A 400 -13.95 -2.09 -1.14
C CYS A 400 -14.62 -2.58 -2.42
N ASP A 401 -15.78 -3.24 -2.28
CA ASP A 401 -16.57 -3.72 -3.43
C ASP A 401 -17.01 -2.58 -4.34
N SER A 402 -17.35 -1.41 -3.79
CA SER A 402 -17.79 -0.23 -4.56
C SER A 402 -16.66 0.52 -5.28
N GLY A 403 -15.39 0.18 -5.02
CA GLY A 403 -14.22 0.90 -5.55
C GLY A 403 -13.90 2.20 -4.82
N GLN A 404 -14.46 2.42 -3.62
CA GLN A 404 -14.11 3.54 -2.74
C GLN A 404 -12.74 3.37 -2.08
N ILE A 405 -12.26 2.12 -1.96
CA ILE A 405 -10.90 1.82 -1.50
C ILE A 405 -10.01 1.46 -2.70
N ARG A 406 -8.94 2.22 -2.88
CA ARG A 406 -7.90 2.00 -3.91
C ARG A 406 -6.58 1.80 -3.19
N ALA A 407 -5.90 0.69 -3.48
CA ALA A 407 -4.66 0.34 -2.79
C ALA A 407 -3.53 0.11 -3.80
N LEU A 408 -2.36 0.69 -3.52
CA LEU A 408 -1.09 0.32 -4.13
C LEU A 408 -0.23 -0.33 -3.06
N TYR A 409 0.21 -1.56 -3.31
CA TYR A 409 1.10 -2.29 -2.42
C TYR A 409 2.55 -2.10 -2.86
N VAL A 410 3.40 -1.82 -1.88
CA VAL A 410 4.84 -1.59 -2.03
C VAL A 410 5.54 -2.44 -0.99
N ASN A 411 6.62 -3.14 -1.35
CA ASN A 411 7.40 -3.83 -0.33
C ASN A 411 8.08 -2.79 0.58
N GLU A 412 8.21 -3.05 1.88
CA GLU A 412 8.95 -2.15 2.78
C GLU A 412 10.35 -1.82 2.24
N THR A 413 10.98 -2.80 1.56
CA THR A 413 12.31 -2.65 0.97
C THR A 413 12.35 -1.54 -0.08
N GLU A 414 11.27 -1.38 -0.84
CA GLU A 414 11.12 -0.44 -1.96
C GLU A 414 10.58 0.93 -1.51
N SER A 415 10.49 1.19 -0.21
CA SER A 415 9.92 2.43 0.33
C SER A 415 10.92 3.57 0.29
N ASN A 416 10.71 4.56 -0.58
CA ASN A 416 11.59 5.72 -0.74
C ASN A 416 11.08 6.98 -0.03
N GLY A 417 10.45 6.83 1.14
CA GLY A 417 10.03 7.96 2.00
C GLY A 417 8.61 8.52 1.75
N PRO A 418 8.15 9.46 2.59
CA PRO A 418 6.78 9.97 2.56
C PRO A 418 6.44 10.78 1.31
N THR A 419 7.37 11.57 0.77
CA THR A 419 7.17 12.33 -0.48
C THR A 419 6.78 11.42 -1.64
N THR A 420 7.51 10.33 -1.83
CA THR A 420 7.26 9.29 -2.84
C THR A 420 5.90 8.62 -2.60
N ALA A 421 5.61 8.24 -1.35
CA ALA A 421 4.33 7.63 -1.01
C ALA A 421 3.14 8.56 -1.27
N ARG A 422 3.28 9.87 -0.98
CA ARG A 422 2.26 10.88 -1.27
C ARG A 422 2.09 11.12 -2.77
N TYR A 423 3.18 11.10 -3.54
CA TYR A 423 3.10 11.10 -4.99
C TYR A 423 2.24 9.94 -5.49
N PHE A 424 2.55 8.70 -5.11
CA PHE A 424 1.75 7.53 -5.51
C PHE A 424 0.29 7.62 -5.06
N ALA A 425 0.05 7.98 -3.80
CA ALA A 425 -1.29 8.08 -3.25
C ALA A 425 -2.13 9.14 -3.98
N SER A 426 -1.52 10.27 -4.35
CA SER A 426 -2.20 11.31 -5.13
C SER A 426 -2.65 10.84 -6.52
N LYS A 427 -1.90 9.92 -7.15
CA LYS A 427 -2.27 9.38 -8.47
C LYS A 427 -3.46 8.41 -8.42
N LEU A 428 -3.83 7.93 -7.24
CA LEU A 428 -5.05 7.13 -7.06
C LEU A 428 -6.34 7.97 -6.99
N TRP A 429 -6.23 9.30 -7.10
CA TRP A 429 -7.37 10.21 -7.21
C TRP A 429 -8.16 9.95 -8.50
N GLY A 430 -9.48 9.95 -8.40
CA GLY A 430 -10.42 9.52 -9.43
C GLY A 430 -11.39 10.62 -9.85
N GLY A 431 -11.03 11.89 -9.73
CA GLY A 431 -11.95 12.99 -10.05
C GLY A 431 -12.79 13.46 -8.86
N GLU A 432 -12.55 13.01 -7.63
CA GLU A 432 -13.30 13.50 -6.46
C GLU A 432 -13.15 15.03 -6.26
N THR A 433 -14.19 15.66 -5.71
CA THR A 433 -14.30 17.13 -5.54
C THR A 433 -13.19 17.73 -4.66
N TYR A 434 -12.90 17.07 -3.55
CA TYR A 434 -11.94 17.51 -2.55
C TYR A 434 -10.80 16.51 -2.41
N PHE A 435 -9.60 17.04 -2.16
CA PHE A 435 -8.40 16.27 -1.86
C PHE A 435 -8.01 16.48 -0.39
N LEU A 436 -7.90 15.37 0.33
CA LEU A 436 -7.40 15.30 1.71
C LEU A 436 -6.07 14.55 1.69
N GLN A 437 -4.96 15.25 1.91
CA GLN A 437 -3.70 14.59 2.28
C GLN A 437 -3.70 14.36 3.78
N ALA A 438 -3.45 13.13 4.22
CA ALA A 438 -3.32 12.84 5.64
C ALA A 438 -2.33 11.70 5.93
N ASP A 439 -1.87 11.61 7.18
CA ASP A 439 -1.12 10.45 7.67
C ASP A 439 -2.04 9.24 7.95
N ALA A 440 -1.48 8.04 8.07
CA ALA A 440 -2.25 6.78 8.10
C ALA A 440 -2.70 6.31 9.51
N HIS A 441 -2.51 7.13 10.55
CA HIS A 441 -2.77 6.78 11.95
C HIS A 441 -3.56 7.88 12.67
N LEU A 442 -4.85 7.97 12.33
CA LEU A 442 -5.73 9.05 12.72
C LEU A 442 -6.96 8.57 13.49
N ARG A 443 -7.58 9.50 14.21
CA ARG A 443 -8.95 9.40 14.71
C ARG A 443 -9.78 10.55 14.18
N PHE A 444 -11.07 10.30 13.95
CA PHE A 444 -11.96 11.27 13.31
C PHE A 444 -13.08 11.69 14.27
N ALA A 445 -13.41 12.97 14.27
CA ALA A 445 -14.59 13.50 14.96
C ALA A 445 -15.88 13.09 14.22
N PRO A 446 -17.04 13.05 14.90
CA PRO A 446 -18.32 12.87 14.23
C PRO A 446 -18.57 13.95 13.17
N GLU A 447 -19.07 13.56 11.99
CA GLU A 447 -19.36 14.41 10.83
C GLU A 447 -18.15 15.24 10.36
N TRP A 448 -16.93 14.68 10.45
CA TRP A 448 -15.70 15.39 10.10
C TRP A 448 -15.67 15.85 8.63
N ASP A 449 -16.22 15.06 7.73
CA ASP A 449 -16.27 15.26 6.28
C ASP A 449 -17.11 16.50 5.92
N ARG A 450 -18.35 16.56 6.42
CA ARG A 450 -19.24 17.71 6.26
C ARG A 450 -18.60 18.96 6.85
N GLN A 451 -18.02 18.84 8.04
CA GLN A 451 -17.49 20.00 8.75
C GLN A 451 -16.22 20.56 8.09
N TYR A 452 -15.29 19.75 7.58
CA TYR A 452 -14.16 20.29 6.80
C TYR A 452 -14.58 20.86 5.45
N GLU A 453 -15.61 20.29 4.80
CA GLU A 453 -16.20 20.90 3.59
C GLU A 453 -16.75 22.30 3.88
N GLU A 454 -17.53 22.46 4.96
CA GLU A 454 -18.06 23.76 5.38
C GLU A 454 -16.94 24.72 5.77
N GLU A 455 -15.92 24.22 6.45
CA GLU A 455 -14.80 25.03 6.90
C GLU A 455 -13.98 25.58 5.73
N VAL A 456 -13.70 24.76 4.70
CA VAL A 456 -12.91 25.24 3.55
C VAL A 456 -13.72 26.21 2.67
N LYS A 457 -15.03 26.00 2.58
CA LYS A 457 -15.97 26.91 1.89
C LYS A 457 -16.11 28.25 2.61
N ALA A 458 -15.88 28.28 3.92
CA ALA A 458 -15.92 29.51 4.71
C ALA A 458 -14.64 30.35 4.59
N ALA A 459 -13.54 29.80 4.06
CA ALA A 459 -12.31 30.54 3.83
C ALA A 459 -12.48 31.58 2.71
N LYS A 460 -11.92 32.79 2.88
CA LYS A 460 -12.18 33.91 1.97
C LYS A 460 -11.70 33.70 0.54
N SER A 461 -10.64 32.93 0.35
CA SER A 461 -10.08 32.65 -0.98
C SER A 461 -10.71 31.42 -1.67
N TYR A 462 -11.74 30.79 -1.09
CA TYR A 462 -12.40 29.63 -1.70
C TYR A 462 -12.84 29.95 -3.14
N PRO A 463 -12.56 29.09 -4.15
CA PRO A 463 -12.05 27.72 -4.04
C PRO A 463 -10.53 27.54 -3.93
N LYS A 464 -9.72 28.59 -4.08
CA LYS A 464 -8.24 28.53 -3.93
C LYS A 464 -7.81 28.69 -2.46
N SER A 465 -8.42 27.89 -1.58
CA SER A 465 -8.10 27.81 -0.16
C SER A 465 -7.61 26.41 0.22
N VAL A 466 -6.61 26.36 1.10
CA VAL A 466 -6.10 25.12 1.70
C VAL A 466 -6.30 25.20 3.22
N LEU A 467 -7.02 24.25 3.81
CA LEU A 467 -6.99 24.07 5.26
C LEU A 467 -5.80 23.21 5.64
N SER A 468 -5.00 23.64 6.61
CA SER A 468 -3.90 22.84 7.15
C SER A 468 -3.63 23.16 8.62
N SER A 469 -3.17 22.16 9.36
CA SER A 469 -2.76 22.28 10.77
C SER A 469 -1.95 21.04 11.15
N TYR A 470 -1.22 21.12 12.26
CA TYR A 470 -0.83 19.90 12.98
C TYR A 470 -2.02 19.43 13.83
N PRO A 471 -2.60 18.25 13.54
CA PRO A 471 -3.70 17.72 14.35
C PRO A 471 -3.27 17.49 15.81
N PRO A 472 -4.18 17.56 16.78
CA PRO A 472 -3.87 17.22 18.17
C PRO A 472 -3.45 15.76 18.31
N GLY A 473 -2.58 15.49 19.29
CA GLY A 473 -2.13 14.14 19.60
C GLY A 473 -3.20 13.28 20.28
N PHE A 474 -3.18 11.96 20.05
CA PHE A 474 -3.90 10.98 20.86
C PHE A 474 -3.02 9.79 21.25
N SER A 475 -3.38 9.14 22.36
CA SER A 475 -2.85 7.87 22.83
C SER A 475 -3.89 6.75 22.70
N GLU A 476 -3.48 5.48 22.65
CA GLU A 476 -4.41 4.35 22.42
C GLU A 476 -5.54 4.28 23.45
N GLY A 477 -5.24 4.57 24.72
CA GLY A 477 -6.20 4.58 25.83
C GLY A 477 -7.14 5.78 25.87
N ASP A 478 -6.98 6.78 25.00
CA ASP A 478 -7.83 7.97 24.99
C ASP A 478 -9.25 7.62 24.53
N PRO A 479 -10.28 8.35 25.01
CA PRO A 479 -11.64 8.19 24.52
C PRO A 479 -11.75 8.49 23.02
N PRO A 480 -12.86 8.09 22.35
CA PRO A 480 -13.13 8.46 20.97
C PRO A 480 -13.00 9.97 20.77
N TYR A 481 -12.29 10.38 19.72
CA TYR A 481 -12.04 11.78 19.45
C TYR A 481 -13.35 12.48 19.07
N LYS A 482 -13.68 13.56 19.78
CA LYS A 482 -14.93 14.32 19.57
C LYS A 482 -14.76 15.55 18.69
N GLY A 483 -13.52 15.89 18.30
CA GLY A 483 -13.21 17.14 17.61
C GLY A 483 -13.25 18.36 18.52
N GLY A 484 -13.07 19.54 17.90
CA GLY A 484 -13.35 20.83 18.54
C GLY A 484 -12.18 21.49 19.26
N SER A 485 -10.98 20.89 19.26
CA SER A 485 -9.78 21.63 19.63
C SER A 485 -9.47 22.67 18.56
N LYS A 486 -8.94 23.83 18.96
CA LYS A 486 -8.54 24.89 18.02
C LYS A 486 -7.52 24.36 17.01
N GLY A 487 -7.68 24.69 15.73
CA GLY A 487 -6.68 24.37 14.72
C GLY A 487 -5.32 24.94 15.10
N THR A 488 -4.31 24.06 15.14
CA THR A 488 -2.94 24.49 15.38
C THR A 488 -2.49 25.40 14.25
N ARG A 489 -1.90 26.55 14.56
CA ARG A 489 -1.47 27.52 13.56
C ARG A 489 0.01 27.38 13.25
N LEU A 490 0.32 27.27 11.96
CA LEU A 490 1.69 27.11 11.46
C LEU A 490 2.22 28.51 11.09
N CYS A 491 2.74 29.20 12.09
CA CYS A 491 3.08 30.64 12.01
C CYS A 491 4.54 30.95 12.37
N THR A 492 5.35 29.93 12.61
CA THR A 492 6.74 30.07 12.97
C THR A 492 7.57 29.05 12.22
N CYS A 493 8.86 29.33 12.06
CA CYS A 493 9.82 28.38 11.54
C CYS A 493 11.15 28.50 12.25
N GLU A 494 12.03 27.54 12.02
CA GLU A 494 13.44 27.61 12.40
C GLU A 494 14.31 26.89 11.37
N PHE A 495 15.60 27.23 11.33
CA PHE A 495 16.56 26.47 10.54
C PHE A 495 17.11 25.34 11.39
N SER A 496 17.04 24.10 10.87
CA SER A 496 17.47 22.93 11.62
C SER A 496 18.93 23.05 12.06
N THR A 497 19.18 22.72 13.33
CA THR A 497 20.53 22.63 13.89
C THR A 497 21.16 21.26 13.70
N SER A 498 20.38 20.26 13.25
CA SER A 498 20.88 18.92 12.97
C SER A 498 21.72 18.89 11.69
N ASP A 499 22.90 18.29 11.78
CA ASP A 499 23.78 18.12 10.63
C ASP A 499 23.14 17.26 9.52
N VAL A 500 22.31 16.28 9.89
CA VAL A 500 21.57 15.38 8.98
C VAL A 500 20.58 16.15 8.11
N GLU A 501 20.09 17.28 8.59
CA GLU A 501 19.07 18.08 7.93
C GLU A 501 19.64 19.30 7.23
N HIS A 502 20.95 19.52 7.31
CA HIS A 502 21.68 20.51 6.53
C HIS A 502 21.03 21.90 6.51
N LYS A 503 20.59 22.42 7.68
CA LYS A 503 19.91 23.72 7.80
C LYS A 503 18.59 23.83 7.02
N ILE A 504 17.88 22.74 6.77
CA ILE A 504 16.52 22.82 6.21
C ILE A 504 15.59 23.57 7.17
N ILE A 505 14.64 24.33 6.61
CA ILE A 505 13.62 25.03 7.40
C ILE A 505 12.63 24.00 7.97
N ARG A 506 12.41 24.06 9.28
CA ARG A 506 11.34 23.35 9.99
C ARG A 506 10.21 24.30 10.32
N ILE A 507 9.00 23.82 10.12
CA ILE A 507 7.78 24.54 10.47
C ILE A 507 7.44 24.26 11.93
N ASN A 508 7.04 25.31 12.64
CA ASN A 508 6.66 25.26 14.03
C ASN A 508 5.31 25.93 14.25
N THR A 509 4.75 25.70 15.44
CA THR A 509 3.46 26.25 15.84
C THR A 509 3.62 27.68 16.37
N GLY A 510 2.64 28.54 16.10
CA GLY A 510 2.46 29.83 16.76
C GLY A 510 1.04 29.96 17.31
N ASN A 511 0.79 30.84 18.29
CA ASN A 511 -0.55 30.92 18.89
C ASN A 511 -0.85 32.20 19.71
N ASN A 512 -1.76 33.05 19.22
CA ASN A 512 -2.58 33.96 20.04
C ASN A 512 -4.09 33.91 19.68
N CYS A 513 -4.56 32.90 18.93
CA CYS A 513 -5.89 32.91 18.30
C CYS A 513 -7.00 32.27 19.13
N ARG A 514 -8.25 32.67 18.88
CA ARG A 514 -9.43 32.25 19.64
C ARG A 514 -10.04 30.95 19.11
N GLY A 515 -9.92 30.65 17.81
CA GLY A 515 -10.55 29.48 17.19
C GLY A 515 -12.07 29.61 17.06
N GLU A 516 -12.59 30.82 17.22
CA GLU A 516 -14.00 31.20 17.11
C GLU A 516 -14.18 32.38 16.15
N GLU A 517 -13.17 32.63 15.31
CA GLU A 517 -13.20 33.65 14.28
C GLU A 517 -14.36 33.40 13.29
N GLU A 518 -14.86 34.47 12.66
CA GLU A 518 -16.00 34.38 11.73
C GLU A 518 -15.70 33.46 10.54
N HIS A 519 -14.44 33.47 10.10
CA HIS A 519 -13.90 32.65 9.03
C HIS A 519 -12.59 32.00 9.49
N PRO A 520 -12.16 30.89 8.86
CA PRO A 520 -10.76 30.44 8.96
C PRO A 520 -9.82 31.61 8.65
N THR A 521 -8.76 31.77 9.44
CA THR A 521 -7.75 32.82 9.24
C THR A 521 -6.47 32.23 8.68
N GLN A 522 -5.74 33.03 7.90
CA GLN A 522 -4.59 32.55 7.15
C GLN A 522 -3.44 32.10 8.06
N ILE A 523 -2.69 31.11 7.60
CA ILE A 523 -1.41 30.66 8.16
C ILE A 523 -0.33 30.65 7.08
N ALA A 524 0.94 30.59 7.50
CA ALA A 524 2.06 30.72 6.56
C ALA A 524 2.42 29.42 5.85
N TYR A 525 2.12 28.27 6.46
CA TYR A 525 2.67 26.98 6.04
C TYR A 525 1.62 25.88 5.99
N ILE A 526 1.84 24.89 5.13
CA ILE A 526 1.11 23.63 5.01
C ILE A 526 1.87 22.55 5.78
N ALA A 527 1.18 21.85 6.68
CA ALA A 527 1.63 20.59 7.24
C ALA A 527 1.41 19.47 6.22
N ALA A 528 2.46 18.73 5.87
CA ALA A 528 2.33 17.69 4.85
C ALA A 528 1.56 16.45 5.36
N GLY A 529 1.45 16.28 6.68
CA GLY A 529 0.65 15.23 7.33
C GLY A 529 -0.85 15.54 7.44
N PHE A 530 -1.29 16.76 7.14
CA PHE A 530 -2.70 17.12 7.02
C PHE A 530 -2.91 18.40 6.20
N PHE A 531 -3.58 18.27 5.06
CA PHE A 531 -4.25 19.40 4.41
C PHE A 531 -5.49 18.98 3.63
N PHE A 532 -6.45 19.89 3.53
CA PHE A 532 -7.73 19.70 2.85
C PHE A 532 -7.98 20.85 1.88
N ALA A 533 -8.18 20.54 0.60
CA ALA A 533 -8.35 21.54 -0.45
C ALA A 533 -9.27 21.03 -1.57
N ARG A 534 -9.68 21.94 -2.45
CA ARG A 534 -10.27 21.62 -3.74
C ARG A 534 -9.29 20.85 -4.62
N ALA A 535 -9.77 19.86 -5.39
CA ALA A 535 -8.91 18.93 -6.13
C ALA A 535 -8.09 19.59 -7.25
N GLU A 536 -8.45 20.80 -7.67
CA GLU A 536 -7.63 21.68 -8.53
C GLU A 536 -6.20 21.85 -7.99
N PHE A 537 -6.02 21.73 -6.66
CA PHE A 537 -4.70 21.74 -6.02
C PHE A 537 -3.74 20.72 -6.63
N LEU A 538 -4.22 19.54 -7.05
CA LEU A 538 -3.38 18.49 -7.65
C LEU A 538 -2.85 18.88 -9.04
N VAL A 539 -3.53 19.79 -9.74
CA VAL A 539 -3.10 20.29 -11.05
C VAL A 539 -2.13 21.45 -10.89
N ASP A 540 -2.46 22.38 -10.00
CA ASP A 540 -1.64 23.56 -9.73
C ASP A 540 -0.34 23.19 -8.98
N VAL A 541 -0.41 22.24 -8.05
CA VAL A 541 0.67 21.88 -7.12
C VAL A 541 0.86 20.37 -7.09
N PRO A 542 1.24 19.73 -8.22
CA PRO A 542 1.41 18.27 -8.27
C PRO A 542 2.52 17.82 -7.30
N PHE A 543 2.36 16.66 -6.66
CA PHE A 543 3.43 16.06 -5.86
C PHE A 543 4.64 15.76 -6.74
N ASP A 544 5.84 16.02 -6.23
CA ASP A 544 7.08 15.94 -7.00
C ASP A 544 7.71 14.54 -6.89
N PRO A 545 7.78 13.75 -7.97
CA PRO A 545 8.40 12.43 -7.94
C PRO A 545 9.93 12.48 -7.79
N PHE A 546 10.55 13.65 -8.01
CA PHE A 546 12.01 13.86 -7.89
C PHE A 546 12.45 14.25 -6.48
N LEU A 547 11.64 13.96 -5.45
CA LEU A 547 11.98 14.14 -4.03
C LEU A 547 12.12 12.81 -3.25
N PRO A 548 12.81 11.76 -3.75
CA PRO A 548 12.89 10.49 -3.03
C PRO A 548 13.74 10.58 -1.76
N TRP A 549 13.41 9.76 -0.76
CA TRP A 549 13.99 9.73 0.59
C TRP A 549 13.88 11.04 1.38
N CYS A 550 13.10 12.01 0.89
CA CYS A 550 12.84 13.25 1.59
C CYS A 550 11.78 13.04 2.68
N PHE A 551 12.13 13.42 3.91
CA PHE A 551 11.18 13.48 5.04
C PHE A 551 11.06 14.91 5.57
N MET A 552 12.20 15.58 5.79
CA MET A 552 12.22 16.98 6.21
C MET A 552 12.35 17.91 5.00
N GLY A 553 11.72 19.09 5.06
CA GLY A 553 11.78 20.11 4.01
C GLY A 553 10.62 20.07 3.02
N GLU A 554 9.89 18.96 2.93
CA GLU A 554 8.71 18.84 2.07
C GLU A 554 7.62 19.86 2.42
N GLU A 555 7.47 20.21 3.69
CA GLU A 555 6.45 21.17 4.16
C GLU A 555 6.73 22.59 3.66
N ILE A 556 7.99 23.06 3.75
CA ILE A 556 8.36 24.39 3.23
C ILE A 556 8.27 24.41 1.71
N ALA A 557 8.67 23.33 1.02
CA ALA A 557 8.53 23.20 -0.43
C ALA A 557 7.06 23.27 -0.86
N LEU A 558 6.18 22.50 -0.19
CA LEU A 558 4.75 22.47 -0.50
C LEU A 558 4.08 23.82 -0.22
N SER A 559 4.41 24.47 0.91
CA SER A 559 3.87 25.79 1.30
C SER A 559 4.21 26.86 0.27
N LEU A 560 5.49 26.93 -0.10
CA LEU A 560 6.02 27.86 -1.08
C LEU A 560 5.38 27.63 -2.45
N ARG A 561 5.27 26.37 -2.89
CA ARG A 561 4.66 26.05 -4.18
C ARG A 561 3.18 26.39 -4.20
N ALA A 562 2.42 26.03 -3.17
CA ALA A 562 1.00 26.39 -3.07
C ALA A 562 0.80 27.91 -3.13
N TRP A 563 1.58 28.64 -2.33
CA TRP A 563 1.48 30.09 -2.28
C TRP A 563 1.84 30.74 -3.63
N THR A 564 2.95 30.35 -4.25
CA THR A 564 3.36 30.89 -5.55
C THR A 564 2.42 30.51 -6.71
N HIS A 565 1.57 29.48 -6.55
CA HIS A 565 0.47 29.14 -7.48
C HIS A 565 -0.88 29.82 -7.15
N GLY A 566 -0.89 30.73 -6.17
CA GLY A 566 -2.06 31.54 -5.81
C GLY A 566 -3.03 30.89 -4.82
N TRP A 567 -2.60 29.85 -4.10
CA TRP A 567 -3.38 29.26 -3.01
C TRP A 567 -3.11 29.95 -1.68
N ASP A 568 -4.16 30.33 -0.96
CA ASP A 568 -4.03 30.83 0.41
C ASP A 568 -4.25 29.70 1.41
N ILE A 569 -3.46 29.72 2.47
CA ILE A 569 -3.39 28.62 3.46
C ILE A 569 -4.04 29.10 4.74
N TYR A 570 -4.89 28.27 5.33
CA TYR A 570 -5.74 28.60 6.47
C TYR A 570 -5.60 27.55 7.56
N ALA A 571 -5.58 27.99 8.81
CA ALA A 571 -5.86 27.07 9.91
C ALA A 571 -7.38 26.83 9.99
N PRO A 572 -7.84 25.57 10.08
CA PRO A 572 -9.24 25.33 10.42
C PRO A 572 -9.51 25.88 11.83
N ARG A 573 -10.68 26.48 12.07
CA ARG A 573 -11.04 26.96 13.41
C ARG A 573 -11.10 25.82 14.43
N LYS A 574 -11.49 24.63 13.96
CA LYS A 574 -11.55 23.39 14.76
C LYS A 574 -10.83 22.25 14.05
N ASN A 575 -10.04 21.47 14.78
CA ASN A 575 -9.58 20.18 14.30
C ASN A 575 -10.70 19.15 14.40
N LEU A 576 -10.84 18.36 13.35
CA LEU A 576 -11.82 17.27 13.24
C LEU A 576 -11.12 15.92 13.06
N ILE A 577 -9.78 15.93 13.00
CA ILE A 577 -8.95 14.74 13.12
C ILE A 577 -7.96 14.90 14.27
N ALA A 578 -7.53 13.77 14.83
CA ALA A 578 -6.42 13.66 15.76
C ALA A 578 -5.39 12.68 15.22
N HIS A 579 -4.12 12.89 15.57
CA HIS A 579 -2.97 12.16 15.03
C HIS A 579 -2.23 11.40 16.12
N GLN A 580 -1.79 10.17 15.84
CA GLN A 580 -0.95 9.42 16.79
C GLN A 580 0.52 9.83 16.63
N TYR A 581 0.99 10.79 17.44
CA TYR A 581 2.42 11.12 17.46
C TYR A 581 3.20 9.97 18.12
N ARG A 582 3.98 9.25 17.31
CA ARG A 582 4.76 8.09 17.73
C ARG A 582 6.15 8.51 18.22
N PRO A 583 6.52 8.30 19.49
CA PRO A 583 7.89 8.49 19.94
C PRO A 583 8.88 7.69 19.10
N GLY A 584 10.00 8.30 18.74
CA GLY A 584 11.02 7.69 17.87
C GLY A 584 11.72 6.43 18.42
N ARG A 585 11.38 5.99 19.64
CA ARG A 585 12.04 4.86 20.35
C ARG A 585 11.08 3.75 20.79
N MET A 586 9.89 3.67 20.18
CA MET A 586 8.91 2.59 20.47
C MET A 586 9.14 1.31 19.65
N GLY A 587 10.26 1.17 18.93
CA GLY A 587 10.51 0.00 18.07
C GLY A 587 9.68 -0.05 16.79
N LEU A 588 8.94 1.02 16.49
CA LEU A 588 8.19 1.13 15.25
C LEU A 588 9.16 1.41 14.09
N PRO A 589 9.16 0.56 13.05
CA PRO A 589 10.05 0.71 11.90
C PRO A 589 9.93 2.09 11.25
N LYS A 590 11.07 2.65 10.86
CA LYS A 590 11.15 3.85 10.04
C LYS A 590 11.77 3.50 8.69
N PHE A 591 11.36 4.20 7.63
CA PHE A 591 11.82 3.87 6.27
C PHE A 591 13.33 4.02 6.12
N TRP A 592 13.94 5.02 6.78
CA TRP A 592 15.40 5.23 6.73
C TRP A 592 16.21 4.08 7.35
N GLU A 593 15.62 3.32 8.29
CA GLU A 593 16.25 2.11 8.84
C GLU A 593 16.22 0.95 7.83
N ASN A 594 15.24 0.94 6.93
CA ASN A 594 15.18 0.01 5.81
C ASN A 594 16.18 0.38 4.70
N THR A 595 16.29 1.66 4.33
CA THR A 595 17.22 2.12 3.29
C THR A 595 18.64 1.58 3.52
N GLY A 596 19.17 1.69 4.74
CA GLY A 596 20.48 1.14 5.07
C GLY A 596 20.58 -0.38 4.87
N ARG A 597 19.52 -1.14 5.19
CA ARG A 597 19.49 -2.61 5.01
C ARG A 597 19.52 -3.01 3.53
N VAL A 598 18.75 -2.32 2.70
CA VAL A 598 18.66 -2.57 1.24
C VAL A 598 20.03 -2.41 0.58
N PHE A 599 20.77 -1.36 0.93
CA PHE A 599 22.08 -1.03 0.36
C PHE A 599 23.26 -1.58 1.18
N GLY A 600 23.05 -2.61 1.99
CA GLY A 600 24.13 -3.33 2.70
C GLY A 600 24.90 -2.48 3.73
N ARG A 601 24.35 -1.35 4.16
CA ARG A 601 24.93 -0.40 5.13
C ARG A 601 23.92 -0.11 6.24
N PRO A 602 23.66 -1.08 7.16
CA PRO A 602 22.60 -0.96 8.15
C PRO A 602 22.70 0.32 8.99
N GLY A 603 21.55 0.94 9.25
CA GLY A 603 21.46 2.22 9.97
C GLY A 603 21.07 3.39 9.05
N PRO A 604 20.90 4.59 9.62
CA PRO A 604 20.37 5.74 8.88
C PRO A 604 21.39 6.41 7.95
N GLY A 605 22.69 6.08 8.05
CA GLY A 605 23.76 6.81 7.38
C GLY A 605 23.60 6.91 5.86
N PHE A 606 23.29 5.79 5.19
CA PHE A 606 23.08 5.82 3.74
C PHE A 606 21.81 6.58 3.33
N ASN A 607 20.75 6.51 4.14
CA ASN A 607 19.58 7.36 3.93
C ASN A 607 19.93 8.85 4.04
N THR A 608 20.77 9.21 5.02
CA THR A 608 21.26 10.59 5.17
C THR A 608 22.00 11.03 3.91
N GLU A 609 22.92 10.23 3.37
CA GLU A 609 23.64 10.55 2.13
C GLU A 609 22.69 10.81 0.95
N LEU A 610 21.68 9.94 0.76
CA LEU A 610 20.65 10.12 -0.27
C LEU A 610 19.84 11.39 -0.04
N GLN A 611 19.40 11.63 1.20
CA GLN A 611 18.61 12.79 1.55
C GLN A 611 19.40 14.09 1.38
N THR A 612 20.71 14.12 1.66
CA THR A 612 21.57 15.29 1.44
C THR A 612 21.53 15.77 -0.01
N ILE A 613 21.48 14.83 -0.96
CA ILE A 613 21.36 15.13 -2.40
C ILE A 613 19.95 15.64 -2.71
N THR A 614 18.91 14.89 -2.31
CA THR A 614 17.51 15.28 -2.58
C THR A 614 17.15 16.66 -2.01
N LEU A 615 17.64 16.99 -0.81
CA LEU A 615 17.40 18.28 -0.17
C LEU A 615 17.92 19.46 -0.99
N GLN A 616 18.91 19.26 -1.86
CA GLN A 616 19.39 20.33 -2.74
C GLN A 616 18.31 20.86 -3.67
N ARG A 617 17.34 20.03 -4.08
CA ARG A 617 16.18 20.46 -4.86
C ARG A 617 15.31 21.47 -4.10
N ILE A 618 15.06 21.21 -2.82
CA ILE A 618 14.28 22.10 -1.95
C ILE A 618 15.07 23.37 -1.62
N LYS A 619 16.37 23.22 -1.34
CA LYS A 619 17.26 24.35 -1.09
C LYS A 619 17.34 25.29 -2.29
N HIS A 620 17.44 24.72 -3.51
CA HIS A 620 17.37 25.50 -4.74
C HIS A 620 16.04 26.26 -4.84
N MET A 621 14.94 25.58 -4.54
CA MET A 621 13.59 26.17 -4.55
C MET A 621 13.42 27.34 -3.59
N VAL A 622 13.94 27.21 -2.37
CA VAL A 622 13.83 28.26 -1.34
C VAL A 622 14.85 29.39 -1.58
N GLY A 623 15.89 29.18 -2.39
CA GLY A 623 16.89 30.19 -2.72
C GLY A 623 18.13 30.19 -1.82
N TYR A 624 18.55 29.02 -1.33
CA TYR A 624 19.80 28.86 -0.58
C TYR A 624 21.02 29.14 -1.48
N GLU A 625 22.00 29.89 -0.97
CA GLU A 625 23.18 30.30 -1.74
C GLU A 625 24.05 29.10 -2.18
N GLU A 626 24.11 28.04 -1.37
CA GLU A 626 24.83 26.81 -1.72
C GLU A 626 24.15 25.97 -2.81
N ALA A 627 22.87 26.24 -3.12
CA ALA A 627 22.06 25.47 -4.05
C ALA A 627 21.70 26.25 -5.34
N THR A 628 22.56 27.19 -5.74
CA THR A 628 22.47 27.82 -7.08
C THR A 628 22.79 26.81 -8.18
N PRO A 629 22.28 26.98 -9.42
CA PRO A 629 22.57 26.04 -10.51
C PRO A 629 24.08 25.79 -10.72
N THR A 630 24.90 26.83 -10.65
CA THR A 630 26.37 26.73 -10.73
C THR A 630 26.96 25.92 -9.57
N ASN A 631 26.50 26.13 -8.33
CA ASN A 631 27.00 25.37 -7.19
C ASN A 631 26.54 23.90 -7.22
N LEU A 632 25.33 23.63 -7.71
CA LEU A 632 24.84 22.27 -7.91
C LEU A 632 25.66 21.54 -8.97
N GLU A 633 25.98 22.19 -10.08
CA GLU A 633 26.87 21.65 -11.11
C GLU A 633 28.27 21.35 -10.56
N ASN A 634 28.88 22.30 -9.85
CA ASN A 634 30.20 22.13 -9.23
C ASN A 634 30.27 20.97 -8.23
N HIS A 635 29.15 20.65 -7.57
CA HIS A 635 29.05 19.54 -6.61
C HIS A 635 28.49 18.25 -7.21
N GLY A 636 28.29 18.17 -8.54
CA GLY A 636 27.74 16.98 -9.19
C GLY A 636 26.29 16.66 -8.83
N ASN A 637 25.52 17.67 -8.42
CA ASN A 637 24.12 17.56 -7.99
C ASN A 637 23.15 18.21 -8.99
N SER A 638 23.57 18.53 -10.22
CA SER A 638 22.70 19.16 -11.23
C SER A 638 21.45 18.32 -11.57
N ILE A 639 21.52 17.00 -11.38
CA ILE A 639 20.40 16.08 -11.60
C ILE A 639 19.15 16.44 -10.78
N VAL A 640 19.32 17.06 -9.62
CA VAL A 640 18.19 17.48 -8.76
C VAL A 640 17.32 18.58 -9.40
N LEU A 641 17.77 19.17 -10.51
CA LEU A 641 17.03 20.15 -11.32
C LEU A 641 16.24 19.50 -12.48
N THR A 642 16.18 18.17 -12.55
CA THR A 642 15.38 17.46 -13.56
C THR A 642 13.90 17.87 -13.48
N ASP A 643 13.33 18.26 -14.62
CA ASP A 643 11.94 18.73 -14.78
C ASP A 643 11.51 19.79 -13.75
N TYR A 644 12.47 20.59 -13.26
CA TYR A 644 12.27 21.49 -12.14
C TYR A 644 11.22 22.58 -12.42
N GLU A 645 11.13 23.07 -13.65
CA GLU A 645 10.13 24.08 -14.06
C GLU A 645 8.69 23.63 -13.77
N HIS A 646 8.42 22.32 -13.82
CA HIS A 646 7.08 21.78 -13.60
C HIS A 646 6.72 21.61 -12.11
N TYR A 647 7.71 21.26 -11.29
CA TYR A 647 7.52 21.01 -9.85
C TYR A 647 8.09 22.14 -8.97
N GLY A 648 8.47 23.25 -9.59
CA GLY A 648 9.02 24.43 -8.96
C GLY A 648 7.96 25.39 -8.44
N PRO A 649 8.36 26.64 -8.13
CA PRO A 649 7.46 27.73 -7.77
C PRO A 649 6.54 28.12 -8.94
N GLY A 650 5.34 28.62 -8.62
CA GLY A 650 4.41 29.17 -9.59
C GLY A 650 4.67 30.64 -9.92
N GLU A 651 3.90 31.18 -10.87
CA GLU A 651 4.06 32.55 -11.37
C GLU A 651 3.05 33.54 -10.77
N ALA A 652 2.04 33.08 -10.01
CA ALA A 652 1.00 33.95 -9.48
C ALA A 652 1.54 34.92 -8.42
N ARG A 653 2.54 34.49 -7.65
CA ARG A 653 3.27 35.30 -6.66
C ARG A 653 4.73 34.88 -6.64
N THR A 654 5.66 35.81 -6.42
CA THR A 654 7.10 35.53 -6.52
C THR A 654 7.67 34.84 -5.28
N MET A 655 8.79 34.14 -5.46
CA MET A 655 9.54 33.55 -4.34
C MET A 655 9.93 34.58 -3.27
N ASP A 656 10.48 35.70 -3.70
CA ASP A 656 10.93 36.76 -2.78
C ASP A 656 9.77 37.31 -1.96
N ALA A 657 8.59 37.44 -2.57
CA ALA A 657 7.38 37.85 -1.86
C ALA A 657 6.92 36.80 -0.86
N PHE A 658 7.12 35.49 -1.13
CA PHE A 658 6.86 34.43 -0.15
C PHE A 658 7.81 34.55 1.06
N LEU A 659 9.11 34.70 0.82
CA LEU A 659 10.11 34.84 1.90
C LEU A 659 9.86 36.10 2.74
N GLU A 660 9.48 37.22 2.12
CA GLU A 660 9.08 38.43 2.83
C GLU A 660 7.80 38.22 3.64
N HIS A 661 6.79 37.58 3.05
CA HIS A 661 5.49 37.29 3.67
C HIS A 661 5.63 36.38 4.90
N THR A 662 6.57 35.42 4.85
CA THR A 662 6.87 34.46 5.92
C THR A 662 8.02 34.87 6.82
N ARG A 663 8.63 36.05 6.57
CA ARG A 663 9.77 36.60 7.33
C ARG A 663 10.98 35.66 7.38
N ILE A 664 11.25 34.93 6.31
CA ILE A 664 12.39 34.02 6.20
C ILE A 664 13.58 34.75 5.58
N ASP A 665 14.69 34.83 6.30
CA ASP A 665 15.99 35.25 5.78
C ASP A 665 16.88 34.02 5.62
N VAL A 666 16.93 33.50 4.39
CA VAL A 666 17.71 32.31 4.04
C VAL A 666 19.22 32.57 4.16
N LYS A 667 19.68 33.80 3.91
CA LYS A 667 21.11 34.15 3.95
C LYS A 667 21.65 34.19 5.37
N GLN A 668 20.84 34.68 6.30
CA GLN A 668 21.20 34.71 7.72
C GLN A 668 20.73 33.48 8.49
N PHE A 669 20.05 32.54 7.84
CA PHE A 669 19.38 31.39 8.46
C PHE A 669 18.49 31.79 9.65
N LYS A 670 17.63 32.80 9.43
CA LYS A 670 16.72 33.34 10.45
C LYS A 670 15.26 33.28 10.00
N CYS A 671 14.40 32.89 10.93
CA CYS A 671 12.95 33.01 10.80
C CYS A 671 12.49 34.15 11.71
N GLY A 672 11.85 35.17 11.13
CA GLY A 672 11.24 36.28 11.86
C GLY A 672 9.86 35.93 12.42
N TYR A 673 9.34 36.83 13.25
CA TYR A 673 7.99 36.70 13.78
C TYR A 673 6.96 37.17 12.74
N ILE A 674 5.96 36.33 12.46
CA ILE A 674 4.92 36.61 11.47
C ILE A 674 3.69 37.19 12.18
N ASP A 675 3.64 38.52 12.32
CA ASP A 675 2.61 39.23 13.10
C ASP A 675 1.19 38.81 12.68
N TRP A 676 0.88 38.90 11.38
CA TRP A 676 -0.45 38.65 10.84
C TRP A 676 -0.95 37.22 11.11
N CYS A 677 -0.04 36.25 11.12
CA CYS A 677 -0.35 34.84 11.32
C CYS A 677 -0.56 34.55 12.81
N ASN A 678 0.34 35.05 13.66
CA ASN A 678 0.29 34.80 15.10
C ASN A 678 -0.84 35.58 15.79
N GLU A 679 -1.21 36.75 15.26
CA GLU A 679 -2.28 37.61 15.78
C GLU A 679 -3.63 37.44 15.06
N CYS A 680 -3.72 36.52 14.08
CA CYS A 680 -4.95 36.19 13.35
C CYS A 680 -5.60 37.40 12.65
N THR A 681 -4.79 38.36 12.19
CA THR A 681 -5.30 39.60 11.57
C THR A 681 -5.54 39.48 10.08
N LEU A 682 -5.01 38.43 9.43
CA LEU A 682 -5.26 38.15 8.02
C LEU A 682 -6.30 37.05 7.87
N GLU A 683 -7.43 37.44 7.29
CA GLU A 683 -8.61 36.60 7.04
C GLU A 683 -8.63 35.93 5.66
#